data_AF-A0A091K8M7-F1
#
_entry.id   AF-A0A091K8M7-F1
#
_cell.length_a   1.000
_cell.length_b   1.000
_cell.length_c   1.000
_cell.angle_alpha   90.00
_cell.angle_beta   90.00
_cell.angle_gamma   90.00
#
_symmetry.space_group_name_H-M   'P 1'
#
loop_
_entity.id
_entity.type
_entity.pdbx_description
1 polymer ?
#
loop_
_entity_poly.entity_id
_entity_poly.type
_entity_poly.pdbx_seq_one_letter_code
_entity_poly.pdbx_strand_id
1 'polypeptide(L)'
;LKHVSKLQGACKKMQLLNELMDRGGNYVAAALPFIVSVLARGLAGRVLLVAHALPQIPEWSIDSEPPKHKDIGPLTFGLLFVPEFAASMLEKGPQADHPEALDFRTFWGEKSELRRFQDGSICEAVVWEANTACQKRLIPEQIVRHLLKLHADIPESSICYTGALLESVIRAGQEASGTGEEAMVSVVCSYDDLSRKLWSLKELPLTVMAVQGVHPALRYTDVFPPIAMKPIYSFHTRIKTKHLLLPSEEKPCPAYIAPMKIICHMEGSGQWPQDKEAIRRIKAAFHLQLAELLQQQYQLVCRPAVTHTDVYKDGYVFRLQVAYHREPLILKEVITPEGMLKYQDTEESRQLELETLHLPYLTSSLHGLQQQHPVFGSTCRLAKRWVSAQLLSDDISEECVDLLVAFLFLHPAPFTPPSSPQVGFLRFLDLLATFDWKNNPLIINLNAGLTGADCTEIKSKFVSARSRLPVMFLATPKDQRSSMWTQQRPSAQILQRLVLLASESLRALEEQLMDPLNSQDVKMVFRPPLDFYDVLIHLNPNQIPRHLESVDRPLKSFSRGVVKNSSALKILFPVVDYDPVQCYLQELRDAFSDLALFFYDKHGGELIAVLWKPLSFQPQPFKVSSMKGRMVTTLNSELVCVPNVEAILEDFEVLGEGLVKRVEARTEKWTI
;
A
#
# COMPACT_ATOMS: atom_id res chain seq x y z
N LEU A 1 11.72 -16.20 -23.12
CA LEU A 1 12.57 -16.05 -24.33
C LEU A 1 11.68 -15.56 -25.47
N LYS A 2 11.97 -14.39 -26.04
CA LYS A 2 11.09 -13.70 -27.01
C LYS A 2 10.91 -14.47 -28.32
N HIS A 3 12.00 -15.01 -28.87
CA HIS A 3 11.99 -15.74 -30.13
C HIS A 3 12.76 -17.05 -30.00
N VAL A 4 12.10 -18.15 -30.34
CA VAL A 4 12.70 -19.51 -30.33
C VAL A 4 13.84 -19.64 -31.34
N SER A 5 13.89 -18.82 -32.39
CA SER A 5 15.00 -18.78 -33.35
C SER A 5 16.37 -18.56 -32.71
N LYS A 6 16.43 -17.94 -31.52
CA LYS A 6 17.68 -17.76 -30.77
C LYS A 6 18.25 -19.06 -30.21
N LEU A 7 17.46 -20.12 -30.12
CA LEU A 7 17.95 -21.45 -29.73
C LEU A 7 18.86 -22.08 -30.78
N GLN A 8 18.90 -21.56 -32.01
CA GLN A 8 19.89 -21.99 -33.01
C GLN A 8 21.32 -21.72 -32.54
N GLY A 9 21.56 -20.56 -31.93
CA GLY A 9 22.84 -20.22 -31.31
C GLY A 9 23.15 -21.15 -30.13
N ALA A 10 22.13 -21.41 -29.29
CA ALA A 10 22.25 -22.33 -28.16
C ALA A 10 22.66 -23.74 -28.58
N CYS A 11 22.02 -24.32 -29.59
CA CYS A 11 22.39 -25.65 -30.08
C CYS A 11 23.84 -25.70 -30.61
N LYS A 12 24.32 -24.64 -31.28
CA LYS A 12 25.72 -24.57 -31.72
C LYS A 12 26.69 -24.45 -30.54
N LYS A 13 26.39 -23.53 -29.61
CA LYS A 13 27.23 -23.24 -28.44
C LYS A 13 27.35 -24.44 -27.51
N MET A 14 26.24 -25.16 -27.30
CA MET A 14 26.14 -26.34 -26.45
C MET A 14 26.45 -27.66 -27.18
N GLN A 15 26.87 -27.60 -28.46
CA GLN A 15 27.21 -28.77 -29.29
C GLN A 15 26.06 -29.80 -29.48
N LEU A 16 24.82 -29.34 -29.51
CA LEU A 16 23.59 -30.16 -29.52
C LEU A 16 23.12 -30.57 -30.93
N LEU A 17 24.05 -30.74 -31.89
CA LEU A 17 23.67 -31.05 -33.27
C LEU A 17 23.10 -32.46 -33.41
N ASN A 18 23.61 -33.43 -32.64
CA ASN A 18 23.12 -34.80 -32.66
C ASN A 18 21.70 -34.86 -32.06
N GLU A 19 21.49 -34.22 -30.91
CA GLU A 19 20.19 -34.13 -30.26
C GLU A 19 19.17 -33.40 -31.14
N LEU A 20 19.61 -32.39 -31.89
CA LEU A 20 18.76 -31.70 -32.85
C LEU A 20 18.32 -32.64 -33.98
N MET A 21 19.22 -33.50 -34.48
CA MET A 21 18.88 -34.53 -35.48
C MET A 21 17.91 -35.56 -34.90
N ASP A 22 18.17 -36.07 -33.69
CA ASP A 22 17.32 -37.04 -32.99
C ASP A 22 15.90 -36.51 -32.72
N ARG A 23 15.76 -35.19 -32.58
CA ARG A 23 14.49 -34.49 -32.33
C ARG A 23 13.88 -33.89 -33.61
N GLY A 24 14.30 -34.34 -34.79
CA GLY A 24 13.71 -33.93 -36.07
C GLY A 24 13.85 -32.44 -36.39
N GLY A 25 14.93 -31.79 -35.93
CA GLY A 25 15.16 -30.36 -36.14
C GLY A 25 14.42 -29.44 -35.15
N ASN A 26 13.81 -29.98 -34.09
CA ASN A 26 13.13 -29.17 -33.08
C ASN A 26 14.13 -28.57 -32.08
N TYR A 27 14.48 -27.29 -32.29
CA TYR A 27 15.39 -26.54 -31.43
C TYR A 27 14.93 -26.45 -29.97
N VAL A 28 13.62 -26.37 -29.70
CA VAL A 28 13.09 -26.32 -28.33
C VAL A 28 13.35 -27.66 -27.65
N ALA A 29 12.95 -28.77 -28.28
CA ALA A 29 13.13 -30.10 -27.72
C ALA A 29 14.61 -30.46 -27.49
N ALA A 30 15.51 -29.99 -28.37
CA ALA A 30 16.94 -30.22 -28.25
C ALA A 30 17.58 -29.37 -27.13
N ALA A 31 17.32 -28.07 -27.08
CA ALA A 31 18.03 -27.15 -26.17
C ALA A 31 17.41 -27.05 -24.76
N LEU A 32 16.10 -27.28 -24.62
CA LEU A 32 15.37 -27.04 -23.38
C LEU A 32 15.91 -27.82 -22.16
N PRO A 33 16.23 -29.12 -22.23
CA PRO A 33 16.78 -29.85 -21.07
C PRO A 33 18.07 -29.23 -20.54
N PHE A 34 18.94 -28.78 -21.45
CA PHE A 34 20.21 -28.14 -21.10
C PHE A 34 20.00 -26.75 -20.51
N ILE A 35 19.09 -25.96 -21.09
CA ILE A 35 18.70 -24.65 -20.54
C ILE A 35 18.15 -24.81 -19.13
N VAL A 36 17.23 -25.75 -18.90
CA VAL A 36 16.64 -26.01 -17.58
C VAL A 36 17.74 -26.44 -16.59
N SER A 37 18.67 -27.30 -17.00
CA SER A 37 19.81 -27.72 -16.16
C SER A 37 20.70 -26.53 -15.76
N VAL A 38 21.04 -25.65 -16.71
CA VAL A 38 21.85 -24.45 -16.45
C VAL A 38 21.12 -23.50 -15.49
N LEU A 39 19.82 -23.25 -15.71
CA LEU A 39 19.02 -22.39 -14.84
C LEU A 39 18.86 -22.98 -13.43
N ALA A 40 18.59 -24.28 -13.32
CA ALA A 40 18.47 -24.97 -12.04
C ALA A 40 19.80 -24.93 -11.26
N ARG A 41 20.94 -25.18 -11.92
CA ARG A 41 22.27 -25.10 -11.31
C ARG A 41 22.61 -23.69 -10.85
N GLY A 42 22.31 -22.68 -11.67
CA GLY A 42 22.70 -21.31 -11.38
C GLY A 42 21.78 -20.56 -10.42
N LEU A 43 20.49 -20.90 -10.39
CA LEU A 43 19.56 -20.35 -9.40
C LEU A 43 19.62 -21.14 -8.09
N ALA A 44 19.98 -22.42 -8.11
CA ALA A 44 20.24 -23.26 -6.94
C ALA A 44 19.23 -23.04 -5.80
N GLY A 45 19.69 -22.72 -4.59
CA GLY A 45 18.85 -22.51 -3.40
C GLY A 45 17.88 -21.33 -3.48
N ARG A 46 17.90 -20.53 -4.56
CA ARG A 46 16.99 -19.38 -4.77
C ARG A 46 15.62 -19.78 -5.28
N VAL A 47 15.51 -20.95 -5.91
CA VAL A 47 14.27 -21.44 -6.51
C VAL A 47 13.92 -22.82 -5.98
N LEU A 48 12.65 -23.01 -5.65
CA LEU A 48 12.08 -24.30 -5.30
C LEU A 48 11.72 -25.10 -6.56
N LEU A 49 11.25 -24.40 -7.60
CA LEU A 49 10.82 -25.02 -8.86
C LEU A 49 11.17 -24.11 -10.04
N VAL A 50 11.75 -24.72 -11.08
CA VAL A 50 11.86 -24.15 -12.43
C VAL A 50 10.90 -24.93 -13.32
N ALA A 51 9.80 -24.29 -13.71
CA ALA A 51 8.84 -24.82 -14.66
C ALA A 51 9.00 -24.12 -16.01
N HIS A 52 8.40 -24.69 -17.05
CA HIS A 52 8.39 -24.09 -18.38
C HIS A 52 7.06 -24.39 -19.07
N ALA A 53 6.62 -23.46 -19.92
CA ALA A 53 5.48 -23.64 -20.80
C ALA A 53 6.01 -23.73 -22.24
N LEU A 54 5.63 -24.80 -22.93
CA LEU A 54 5.99 -24.97 -24.33
C LEU A 54 5.16 -24.01 -25.20
N PRO A 55 5.75 -23.41 -26.24
CA PRO A 55 4.98 -22.63 -27.20
C PRO A 55 3.89 -23.50 -27.83
N GLN A 56 2.70 -22.94 -28.02
CA GLN A 56 1.68 -23.60 -28.83
C GLN A 56 2.13 -23.63 -30.28
N ILE A 57 2.05 -24.81 -30.90
CA ILE A 57 2.32 -24.97 -32.32
C ILE A 57 1.05 -24.55 -33.05
N PRO A 58 1.08 -23.53 -33.92
CA PRO A 58 -0.12 -23.11 -34.63
C PRO A 58 -0.57 -24.24 -35.55
N GLU A 59 -1.88 -24.46 -35.64
CA GLU A 59 -2.45 -25.38 -36.62
C GLU A 59 -2.21 -24.83 -38.04
N TRP A 60 -1.95 -25.71 -39.00
CA TRP A 60 -1.75 -25.35 -40.41
C TRP A 60 -2.58 -26.24 -41.32
N SER A 61 -2.91 -25.72 -42.51
CA SER A 61 -3.64 -26.48 -43.52
C SER A 61 -2.77 -27.62 -44.06
N ILE A 62 -3.40 -28.74 -44.42
CA ILE A 62 -2.74 -29.89 -45.05
C ILE A 62 -2.04 -29.47 -46.36
N ASP A 63 -2.58 -28.46 -47.04
CA ASP A 63 -2.03 -27.93 -48.30
C ASP A 63 -0.91 -26.90 -48.10
N SER A 64 -0.55 -26.58 -46.85
CA SER A 64 0.47 -25.58 -46.52
C SER A 64 1.74 -26.20 -45.93
N GLU A 65 2.89 -25.55 -46.14
CA GLU A 65 4.13 -25.90 -45.46
C GLU A 65 3.95 -25.80 -43.93
N PRO A 66 4.59 -26.69 -43.14
CA PRO A 66 4.51 -26.62 -41.69
C PRO A 66 5.11 -25.30 -41.16
N PRO A 67 4.60 -24.80 -40.01
CA PRO A 67 5.11 -23.60 -39.35
C PRO A 67 6.61 -23.68 -39.13
N LYS A 68 7.34 -22.61 -39.47
CA LYS A 68 8.79 -22.56 -39.27
C LYS A 68 9.08 -22.14 -37.84
N HIS A 69 10.29 -22.41 -37.35
CA HIS A 69 10.69 -22.10 -35.97
C HIS A 69 10.60 -20.61 -35.61
N LYS A 70 10.65 -19.74 -36.62
CA LYS A 70 10.46 -18.29 -36.49
C LYS A 70 9.00 -17.89 -36.25
N ASP A 71 8.07 -18.75 -36.61
CA ASP A 71 6.62 -18.56 -36.49
C ASP A 71 6.09 -19.15 -35.17
N ILE A 72 6.97 -19.75 -34.36
CA ILE A 72 6.66 -20.28 -33.03
C ILE A 72 6.73 -19.16 -31.98
N GLY A 73 5.74 -19.12 -31.09
CA GLY A 73 5.64 -18.15 -30.00
C GLY A 73 6.78 -18.22 -28.96
N PRO A 74 6.71 -17.38 -27.90
CA PRO A 74 7.76 -17.31 -26.90
C PRO A 74 7.86 -18.59 -26.06
N LEU A 75 9.07 -18.92 -25.62
CA LEU A 75 9.32 -19.97 -24.63
C LEU A 75 9.36 -19.34 -23.23
N THR A 76 8.46 -19.78 -22.36
CA THR A 76 8.26 -19.18 -21.03
C THR A 76 8.77 -20.09 -19.92
N PHE A 77 9.40 -19.49 -18.91
CA PHE A 77 9.91 -20.15 -17.73
C PHE A 77 9.21 -19.59 -16.49
N GLY A 78 8.67 -20.46 -15.66
CA GLY A 78 8.09 -20.12 -14.36
C GLY A 78 9.11 -20.41 -13.25
N LEU A 79 9.33 -19.45 -12.36
CA LEU A 79 10.25 -19.59 -11.24
C LEU A 79 9.48 -19.45 -9.93
N LEU A 80 9.50 -20.50 -9.11
CA LEU A 80 9.00 -20.45 -7.74
C LEU A 80 10.15 -20.15 -6.80
N PHE A 81 10.20 -18.93 -6.26
CA PHE A 81 11.33 -18.46 -5.45
C PHE A 81 11.25 -18.95 -4.00
N VAL A 82 12.43 -19.15 -3.41
CA VAL A 82 12.63 -19.30 -1.96
C VAL A 82 12.99 -17.91 -1.40
N PRO A 83 12.07 -17.23 -0.68
CA PRO A 83 12.25 -15.82 -0.32
C PRO A 83 13.53 -15.52 0.47
N GLU A 84 14.01 -16.45 1.32
CA GLU A 84 15.22 -16.22 2.11
C GLU A 84 16.48 -16.05 1.25
N PHE A 85 16.57 -16.77 0.12
CA PHE A 85 17.78 -16.81 -0.70
C PHE A 85 17.66 -16.04 -2.00
N ALA A 86 16.45 -15.86 -2.54
CA ALA A 86 16.22 -15.26 -3.85
C ALA A 86 16.87 -13.88 -4.02
N ALA A 87 16.85 -13.07 -2.95
CA ALA A 87 17.39 -11.72 -2.91
C ALA A 87 18.87 -11.63 -2.47
N SER A 88 19.58 -12.75 -2.28
CA SER A 88 20.98 -12.76 -1.86
C SER A 88 21.89 -12.16 -2.94
N MET A 89 22.70 -11.16 -2.58
CA MET A 89 23.68 -10.57 -3.51
C MET A 89 24.93 -11.41 -3.70
N LEU A 90 25.18 -12.38 -2.83
CA LEU A 90 26.41 -13.16 -2.82
C LEU A 90 26.11 -14.62 -3.07
N GLU A 91 26.83 -15.20 -4.02
CA GLU A 91 26.91 -16.65 -4.24
C GLU A 91 28.25 -17.13 -3.70
N LYS A 92 28.23 -17.90 -2.60
CA LYS A 92 29.47 -18.48 -2.03
C LYS A 92 29.75 -19.81 -2.72
N GLY A 93 30.89 -19.89 -3.40
CA GLY A 93 31.41 -21.11 -4.00
C GLY A 93 32.31 -21.91 -3.06
N PRO A 94 32.94 -22.98 -3.59
CA PRO A 94 33.89 -23.79 -2.85
C PRO A 94 35.19 -23.04 -2.52
N GLN A 95 36.00 -23.59 -1.62
CA GLN A 95 37.33 -23.06 -1.28
C GLN A 95 38.25 -23.09 -2.50
N ALA A 96 39.12 -22.08 -2.62
CA ALA A 96 39.94 -21.84 -3.82
C ALA A 96 40.92 -22.99 -4.15
N ASP A 97 41.30 -23.78 -3.17
CA ASP A 97 42.21 -24.93 -3.26
C ASP A 97 41.48 -26.25 -3.60
N HIS A 98 40.15 -26.27 -3.53
CA HIS A 98 39.35 -27.45 -3.86
C HIS A 98 39.19 -27.60 -5.39
N PRO A 99 39.20 -28.82 -5.95
CA PRO A 99 39.03 -29.05 -7.40
C PRO A 99 37.72 -28.46 -7.94
N GLU A 100 36.66 -28.45 -7.13
CA GLU A 100 35.34 -27.89 -7.47
C GLU A 100 35.38 -26.37 -7.78
N ALA A 101 36.42 -25.65 -7.34
CA ALA A 101 36.61 -24.23 -7.64
C ALA A 101 36.87 -23.99 -9.14
N LEU A 102 37.46 -24.95 -9.86
CA LEU A 102 37.63 -24.86 -11.30
C LEU A 102 36.27 -24.94 -12.02
N ASP A 103 35.40 -25.85 -11.58
CA ASP A 103 34.05 -26.00 -12.13
C ASP A 103 33.19 -24.77 -11.85
N PHE A 104 33.31 -24.17 -10.66
CA PHE A 104 32.63 -22.94 -10.30
C PHE A 104 33.07 -21.77 -11.19
N ARG A 105 34.39 -21.56 -11.35
CA ARG A 105 34.94 -20.53 -12.24
C ARG A 105 34.50 -20.71 -13.68
N THR A 106 34.54 -21.94 -14.17
CA THR A 106 34.12 -22.26 -15.54
C THR A 106 32.63 -21.98 -15.74
N PHE A 107 31.80 -22.32 -14.75
CA PHE A 107 30.36 -22.11 -14.83
C PHE A 107 29.96 -20.63 -14.77
N TRP A 108 30.60 -19.82 -13.92
CA TRP A 108 30.26 -18.40 -13.77
C TRP A 108 31.05 -17.47 -14.71
N GLY A 109 32.16 -17.95 -15.28
CA GLY A 109 33.01 -17.19 -16.19
C GLY A 109 33.59 -15.96 -15.51
N GLU A 110 33.51 -14.81 -16.20
CA GLU A 110 34.05 -13.53 -15.74
C GLU A 110 33.43 -12.99 -14.44
N LYS A 111 32.29 -13.55 -14.00
CA LYS A 111 31.64 -13.16 -12.75
C LYS A 111 32.22 -13.84 -11.50
N SER A 112 33.05 -14.87 -11.65
CA SER A 112 33.71 -15.55 -10.53
C SER A 112 34.92 -14.73 -10.06
N GLU A 113 34.99 -14.44 -8.77
CA GLU A 113 36.12 -13.79 -8.12
C GLU A 113 36.51 -14.50 -6.82
N LEU A 114 37.79 -14.40 -6.44
CA LEU A 114 38.26 -14.89 -5.14
C LEU A 114 37.90 -13.89 -4.06
N ARG A 115 37.19 -14.34 -3.04
CA ARG A 115 36.76 -13.50 -1.91
C ARG A 115 37.16 -14.13 -0.59
N ARG A 116 37.75 -13.30 0.29
CA ARG A 116 37.97 -13.65 1.68
C ARG A 116 36.70 -13.37 2.50
N PHE A 117 36.23 -14.37 3.23
CA PHE A 117 35.05 -14.30 4.08
C PHE A 117 35.43 -13.98 5.54
N GLN A 118 34.44 -13.62 6.36
CA GLN A 118 34.66 -13.25 7.78
C GLN A 118 35.24 -14.40 8.62
N ASP A 119 35.00 -15.63 8.20
CA ASP A 119 35.58 -16.86 8.78
C ASP A 119 37.06 -17.07 8.38
N GLY A 120 37.64 -16.16 7.59
CA GLY A 120 39.01 -16.25 7.09
C GLY A 120 39.18 -17.14 5.87
N SER A 121 38.14 -17.87 5.45
CA SER A 121 38.17 -18.73 4.27
C SER A 121 38.29 -17.91 2.99
N ILE A 122 39.04 -18.42 2.02
CA ILE A 122 39.13 -17.86 0.67
C ILE A 122 38.39 -18.81 -0.26
N CYS A 123 37.24 -18.36 -0.76
CA CYS A 123 36.39 -19.13 -1.66
C CYS A 123 36.22 -18.40 -2.97
N GLU A 124 35.89 -19.14 -4.03
CA GLU A 124 35.27 -18.55 -5.21
C GLU A 124 33.92 -17.94 -4.83
N ALA A 125 33.56 -16.82 -5.45
CA ALA A 125 32.29 -16.16 -5.18
C ALA A 125 31.80 -15.38 -6.41
N VAL A 126 30.48 -15.14 -6.45
CA VAL A 126 29.86 -14.20 -7.41
C VAL A 126 29.09 -13.15 -6.64
N VAL A 127 29.27 -11.89 -7.03
CA VAL A 127 28.58 -10.74 -6.43
C VAL A 127 27.66 -10.10 -7.46
N TRP A 128 26.40 -9.93 -7.10
CA TRP A 128 25.38 -9.24 -7.88
C TRP A 128 25.18 -7.83 -7.37
N GLU A 129 25.14 -6.86 -8.28
CA GLU A 129 24.98 -5.45 -7.96
C GLU A 129 23.50 -5.14 -7.66
N ALA A 130 23.23 -4.74 -6.41
CA ALA A 130 21.92 -4.26 -5.98
C ALA A 130 22.02 -3.37 -4.74
N ASN A 131 21.64 -2.10 -4.86
CA ASN A 131 21.69 -1.14 -3.76
C ASN A 131 20.37 -1.07 -2.97
N THR A 132 19.27 -1.52 -3.57
CA THR A 132 17.93 -1.45 -2.97
C THR A 132 17.25 -2.82 -2.91
N ALA A 133 16.29 -3.00 -2.01
CA ALA A 133 15.47 -4.21 -1.88
C ALA A 133 14.76 -4.54 -3.20
N CYS A 134 14.29 -3.53 -3.92
CA CYS A 134 13.76 -3.64 -5.28
C CYS A 134 14.77 -4.28 -6.25
N GLN A 135 15.99 -3.75 -6.32
CA GLN A 135 17.04 -4.31 -7.18
C GLN A 135 17.43 -5.73 -6.75
N LYS A 136 17.45 -6.00 -5.43
CA LYS A 136 17.74 -7.34 -4.91
C LYS A 136 16.72 -8.39 -5.37
N ARG A 137 15.43 -8.02 -5.47
CA ARG A 137 14.40 -8.90 -6.04
C ARG A 137 14.62 -9.24 -7.52
N LEU A 138 15.40 -8.43 -8.24
CA LEU A 138 15.75 -8.65 -9.66
C LEU A 138 17.07 -9.43 -9.84
N ILE A 139 17.74 -9.87 -8.77
CA ILE A 139 18.94 -10.70 -8.89
C ILE A 139 18.69 -11.99 -9.69
N PRO A 140 17.58 -12.72 -9.50
CA PRO A 140 17.27 -13.87 -10.35
C PRO A 140 17.22 -13.54 -11.84
N GLU A 141 16.73 -12.36 -12.22
CA GLU A 141 16.76 -11.90 -13.61
C GLU A 141 18.19 -11.69 -14.10
N GLN A 142 19.05 -11.06 -13.30
CA GLN A 142 20.48 -10.86 -13.65
C GLN A 142 21.18 -12.21 -13.84
N ILE A 143 20.93 -13.18 -12.97
CA ILE A 143 21.46 -14.55 -13.06
C ILE A 143 21.01 -15.22 -14.36
N VAL A 144 19.71 -15.22 -14.65
CA VAL A 144 19.13 -15.83 -15.87
C VAL A 144 19.76 -15.21 -17.12
N ARG A 145 19.85 -13.87 -17.18
CA ARG A 145 20.44 -13.16 -18.31
C ARG A 145 21.90 -13.53 -18.54
N HIS A 146 22.70 -13.54 -17.46
CA HIS A 146 24.12 -13.90 -17.51
C HIS A 146 24.32 -15.33 -18.00
N LEU A 147 23.61 -16.29 -17.39
CA LEU A 147 23.81 -17.71 -17.68
C LEU A 147 23.37 -18.09 -19.10
N LEU A 148 22.25 -17.55 -19.57
CA LEU A 148 21.78 -17.82 -20.93
C LEU A 148 22.69 -17.18 -21.99
N LYS A 149 23.28 -16.02 -21.70
CA LYS A 149 24.28 -15.42 -22.59
C LYS A 149 25.56 -16.26 -22.63
N LEU A 150 26.07 -16.66 -21.46
CA LEU A 150 27.35 -17.39 -21.35
C LEU A 150 27.27 -18.81 -21.93
N HIS A 151 26.25 -19.57 -21.54
CA HIS A 151 26.14 -21.00 -21.86
C HIS A 151 25.32 -21.28 -23.12
N ALA A 152 24.38 -20.41 -23.48
CA ALA A 152 23.45 -20.63 -24.60
C ALA A 152 23.59 -19.62 -25.75
N ASP A 153 24.51 -18.65 -25.67
CA ASP A 153 24.66 -17.57 -26.67
C ASP A 153 23.33 -16.82 -26.95
N ILE A 154 22.46 -16.73 -25.93
CA ILE A 154 21.18 -16.03 -26.01
C ILE A 154 21.40 -14.58 -25.57
N PRO A 155 21.20 -13.57 -26.44
CA PRO A 155 21.37 -12.18 -26.06
C PRO A 155 20.35 -11.73 -25.01
N GLU A 156 20.75 -10.85 -24.10
CA GLU A 156 19.88 -10.30 -23.06
C GLU A 156 18.63 -9.61 -23.63
N SER A 157 18.73 -8.97 -24.80
CA SER A 157 17.61 -8.34 -25.51
C SER A 157 16.50 -9.33 -25.91
N SER A 158 16.83 -10.62 -25.99
CA SER A 158 15.91 -11.72 -26.31
C SER A 158 15.25 -12.31 -25.07
N ILE A 159 15.62 -11.86 -23.88
CA ILE A 159 15.02 -12.27 -22.61
C ILE A 159 14.04 -11.17 -22.19
N CYS A 160 12.87 -11.59 -21.72
CA CYS A 160 11.88 -10.71 -21.12
C CYS A 160 11.57 -11.26 -19.73
N TYR A 161 11.64 -10.39 -18.72
CA TYR A 161 11.34 -10.72 -17.34
C TYR A 161 10.10 -9.96 -16.90
N THR A 162 9.10 -10.69 -16.40
CA THR A 162 7.78 -10.14 -16.08
C THR A 162 7.54 -10.02 -14.57
N GLY A 163 8.56 -10.25 -13.72
CA GLY A 163 8.37 -10.42 -12.28
C GLY A 163 8.20 -9.14 -11.45
N ALA A 164 8.34 -7.95 -12.04
CA ALA A 164 8.35 -6.67 -11.30
C ALA A 164 7.72 -5.49 -12.08
N LEU A 165 6.76 -5.76 -12.97
CA LEU A 165 6.19 -4.74 -13.86
C LEU A 165 5.35 -3.69 -13.11
N LEU A 166 4.71 -4.09 -12.01
CA LEU A 166 3.81 -3.23 -11.25
C LEU A 166 4.51 -2.33 -10.22
N GLU A 167 5.79 -2.55 -9.93
CA GLU A 167 6.48 -1.83 -8.86
C GLU A 167 6.56 -0.31 -9.11
N SER A 168 6.45 0.13 -10.37
CA SER A 168 6.47 1.55 -10.74
C SER A 168 5.39 2.39 -10.06
N VAL A 169 4.22 1.80 -9.73
CA VAL A 169 3.09 2.53 -9.12
C VAL A 169 3.27 2.82 -7.62
N ILE A 170 4.27 2.21 -6.98
CA ILE A 170 4.59 2.40 -5.55
C ILE A 170 6.00 2.98 -5.33
N ARG A 171 6.69 3.41 -6.40
CA ARG A 171 8.01 4.06 -6.31
C ARG A 171 7.87 5.51 -5.86
N ALA A 172 8.54 5.85 -4.76
CA ALA A 172 8.66 7.23 -4.28
C ALA A 172 9.95 7.89 -4.81
N GLY A 173 9.84 8.98 -5.58
CA GLY A 173 11.01 9.76 -6.02
C GLY A 173 11.73 9.23 -7.28
N GLN A 174 12.98 9.63 -7.54
CA GLN A 174 13.71 9.21 -8.75
C GLN A 174 14.03 7.70 -8.72
N GLU A 175 14.26 7.09 -9.89
CA GLU A 175 14.43 5.63 -10.09
C GLU A 175 15.44 4.97 -9.13
N ALA A 176 16.49 5.69 -8.73
CA ALA A 176 17.52 5.22 -7.80
C ALA A 176 17.02 4.98 -6.35
N SER A 177 15.82 5.46 -5.99
CA SER A 177 15.31 5.45 -4.60
C SER A 177 14.62 4.13 -4.19
N GLY A 178 14.61 3.12 -5.06
CA GLY A 178 13.94 1.85 -4.82
C GLY A 178 12.41 1.98 -4.73
N THR A 179 11.77 1.00 -4.09
CA THR A 179 10.33 0.99 -3.85
C THR A 179 9.94 1.52 -2.47
N GLY A 180 10.86 1.95 -1.61
CA GLY A 180 10.56 2.62 -0.33
C GLY A 180 10.79 1.78 0.94
N GLU A 181 11.19 0.51 0.81
CA GLU A 181 11.49 -0.38 1.93
C GLU A 181 12.62 0.17 2.83
N GLU A 182 13.65 0.79 2.23
CA GLU A 182 14.73 1.43 2.98
C GLU A 182 14.23 2.63 3.80
N ALA A 183 13.26 3.38 3.27
CA ALA A 183 12.63 4.48 3.99
C ALA A 183 11.80 3.96 5.18
N MET A 184 11.08 2.86 5.02
CA MET A 184 10.36 2.20 6.11
C MET A 184 11.33 1.77 7.23
N VAL A 185 12.46 1.15 6.88
CA VAL A 185 13.48 0.76 7.86
C VAL A 185 14.02 1.99 8.59
N SER A 186 14.31 3.08 7.88
CA SER A 186 14.76 4.34 8.50
C SER A 186 13.72 4.92 9.46
N VAL A 187 12.44 4.87 9.09
CA VAL A 187 11.31 5.28 9.95
C VAL A 187 11.26 4.43 11.22
N VAL A 188 11.32 3.10 11.10
CA VAL A 188 11.29 2.17 12.25
C VAL A 188 12.48 2.43 13.18
N CYS A 189 13.70 2.59 12.65
CA CYS A 189 14.87 2.90 13.48
C CYS A 189 14.72 4.25 14.21
N SER A 190 14.18 5.27 13.54
CA SER A 190 13.93 6.58 14.17
C SER A 190 12.87 6.49 15.27
N TYR A 191 11.81 5.70 15.04
CA TYR A 191 10.76 5.39 16.01
C TYR A 191 11.32 4.66 17.23
N ASP A 192 12.13 3.61 17.04
CA ASP A 192 12.70 2.83 18.14
C ASP A 192 13.61 3.68 19.03
N ASP A 193 14.37 4.60 18.43
CA ASP A 193 15.17 5.57 19.16
C ASP A 193 14.32 6.58 19.95
N LEU A 194 13.24 7.10 19.35
CA LEU A 194 12.29 7.96 20.06
C LEU A 194 11.62 7.22 21.23
N SER A 195 11.23 5.96 21.01
CA SER A 195 10.66 5.10 22.03
C SER A 195 11.61 4.94 23.21
N ARG A 196 12.88 4.59 22.99
CA ARG A 196 13.89 4.51 24.07
C ARG A 196 14.04 5.82 24.85
N LYS A 197 14.00 6.97 24.16
CA LYS A 197 14.04 8.30 24.80
C LYS A 197 12.82 8.55 25.67
N LEU A 198 11.62 8.24 25.19
CA LEU A 198 10.37 8.36 25.97
C LEU A 198 10.38 7.50 27.23
N TRP A 199 10.88 6.27 27.15
CA TRP A 199 11.04 5.38 28.30
C TRP A 199 12.06 5.88 29.32
N SER A 200 13.05 6.65 28.87
CA SER A 200 14.14 7.16 29.70
C SER A 200 13.87 8.57 30.27
N LEU A 201 12.69 9.15 29.98
CA LEU A 201 12.31 10.47 30.47
C LEU A 201 12.19 10.46 32.00
N LYS A 202 12.95 11.35 32.62
CA LYS A 202 12.85 11.63 34.06
C LYS A 202 11.91 12.80 34.30
N GLU A 203 11.38 12.90 35.53
CA GLU A 203 10.55 14.03 36.01
C GLU A 203 9.13 14.11 35.42
N LEU A 204 8.67 13.06 34.72
CA LEU A 204 7.24 12.89 34.43
C LEU A 204 6.48 12.50 35.72
N PRO A 205 5.26 13.00 35.95
CA PRO A 205 4.46 12.69 37.14
C PRO A 205 4.02 11.23 37.16
N LEU A 206 3.85 10.65 35.97
CA LEU A 206 3.56 9.24 35.75
C LEU A 206 4.57 8.68 34.75
N THR A 207 5.10 7.50 35.04
CA THR A 207 6.05 6.85 34.12
C THR A 207 5.35 6.36 32.83
N VAL A 208 6.10 6.33 31.72
CA VAL A 208 5.63 5.78 30.45
C VAL A 208 5.80 4.26 30.50
N MET A 209 4.70 3.52 30.44
CA MET A 209 4.68 2.05 30.52
C MET A 209 4.78 1.37 29.15
N ALA A 210 4.25 2.02 28.12
CA ALA A 210 4.32 1.49 26.75
C ALA A 210 4.30 2.64 25.74
N VAL A 211 5.05 2.45 24.66
CA VAL A 211 5.07 3.32 23.49
C VAL A 211 4.72 2.44 22.30
N GLN A 212 3.58 2.71 21.68
CA GLN A 212 3.02 1.87 20.63
C GLN A 212 2.75 2.68 19.37
N GLY A 213 3.45 2.34 18.29
CA GLY A 213 3.20 2.88 16.97
C GLY A 213 1.90 2.36 16.36
N VAL A 214 1.13 3.24 15.72
CA VAL A 214 -0.12 2.85 15.02
C VAL A 214 -0.14 3.26 13.55
N HIS A 215 0.85 4.04 13.10
CA HIS A 215 0.98 4.45 11.72
C HIS A 215 1.35 3.27 10.79
N PRO A 216 0.78 3.15 9.58
CA PRO A 216 1.06 2.06 8.64
C PRO A 216 2.55 1.90 8.28
N ALA A 217 3.32 2.99 8.32
CA ALA A 217 4.77 2.94 8.09
C ALA A 217 5.51 2.05 9.11
N LEU A 218 5.01 1.94 10.34
CA LEU A 218 5.63 1.13 11.40
C LEU A 218 5.33 -0.37 11.26
N ARG A 219 4.37 -0.72 10.39
CA ARG A 219 4.07 -2.08 9.94
C ARG A 219 4.41 -2.33 8.46
N TYR A 220 5.20 -1.44 7.85
CA TYR A 220 5.69 -1.54 6.46
C TYR A 220 4.61 -1.49 5.36
N THR A 221 3.37 -1.07 5.68
CA THR A 221 2.24 -1.12 4.76
C THR A 221 1.75 0.23 4.26
N ASP A 222 2.46 1.33 4.57
CA ASP A 222 2.14 2.65 4.02
C ASP A 222 2.52 2.74 2.55
N VAL A 223 1.59 3.18 1.69
CA VAL A 223 1.74 3.12 0.22
C VAL A 223 2.98 3.88 -0.22
N PHE A 224 3.16 5.09 0.31
CA PHE A 224 4.34 5.93 0.09
C PHE A 224 4.95 6.25 1.45
N PRO A 225 6.01 5.54 1.87
CA PRO A 225 6.61 5.76 3.19
C PRO A 225 6.98 7.23 3.40
N PRO A 226 6.83 7.76 4.63
CA PRO A 226 7.38 9.06 4.97
C PRO A 226 8.87 9.08 4.65
N ILE A 227 9.28 10.12 3.91
CA ILE A 227 10.70 10.37 3.63
C ILE A 227 11.18 11.43 4.61
N ALA A 228 12.41 11.30 5.11
CA ALA A 228 13.03 12.35 5.91
C ALA A 228 13.11 13.66 5.10
N MET A 229 12.29 14.64 5.49
CA MET A 229 12.16 15.92 4.80
C MET A 229 12.65 17.05 5.69
N LYS A 230 13.40 17.98 5.10
CA LYS A 230 13.76 19.25 5.74
C LYS A 230 13.13 20.40 4.97
N PRO A 231 12.40 21.31 5.63
CA PRO A 231 11.74 22.41 4.95
C PRO A 231 12.74 23.42 4.40
N ILE A 232 12.49 23.87 3.17
CA ILE A 232 13.17 25.01 2.52
C ILE A 232 12.43 26.27 2.96
N TYR A 233 13.08 27.07 3.80
CA TYR A 233 12.43 28.22 4.42
C TYR A 233 12.06 29.37 3.46
N SER A 234 12.52 29.37 2.20
CA SER A 234 12.10 30.36 1.18
C SER A 234 10.76 30.03 0.53
N PHE A 235 10.25 28.81 0.73
CA PHE A 235 8.95 28.36 0.24
C PHE A 235 7.82 28.58 1.26
N HIS A 236 8.13 29.15 2.42
CA HIS A 236 7.23 29.20 3.56
C HIS A 236 7.22 30.58 4.20
N THR A 237 6.07 30.98 4.72
CA THR A 237 5.95 32.14 5.61
C THR A 237 6.47 31.76 6.99
N ARG A 238 7.39 32.56 7.55
CA ARG A 238 8.06 32.25 8.83
C ARG A 238 7.42 33.01 9.97
N ILE A 239 6.93 32.30 10.98
CA ILE A 239 6.51 32.91 12.25
C ILE A 239 7.64 32.76 13.26
N LYS A 240 8.52 33.78 13.34
CA LYS A 240 9.67 33.77 14.24
C LYS A 240 9.28 33.63 15.72
N THR A 241 8.16 34.24 16.12
CA THR A 241 7.68 34.22 17.52
C THR A 241 7.22 32.84 18.00
N LYS A 242 6.77 31.98 17.07
CA LYS A 242 6.25 30.64 17.38
C LYS A 242 7.13 29.52 16.82
N HIS A 243 8.31 29.84 16.28
CA HIS A 243 9.26 28.91 15.68
C HIS A 243 8.65 27.93 14.66
N LEU A 244 7.68 28.39 13.85
CA LEU A 244 6.94 27.55 12.90
C LEU A 244 6.90 28.12 11.48
N LEU A 245 6.63 27.24 10.53
CA LEU A 245 6.42 27.55 9.12
C LEU A 245 4.94 27.45 8.76
N LEU A 246 4.48 28.35 7.88
CA LEU A 246 3.16 28.32 7.27
C LEU A 246 3.27 28.17 5.74
N PRO A 247 2.24 27.61 5.08
CA PRO A 247 2.09 27.70 3.63
C PRO A 247 2.17 29.15 3.14
N SER A 248 2.61 29.34 1.90
CA SER A 248 2.67 30.64 1.24
C SER A 248 1.77 30.61 0.01
N GLU A 249 0.91 31.62 -0.15
CA GLU A 249 -0.07 31.72 -1.25
C GLU A 249 0.59 31.84 -2.62
N GLU A 250 1.77 32.47 -2.70
CA GLU A 250 2.52 32.67 -3.94
C GLU A 250 3.31 31.42 -4.40
N LYS A 251 3.31 30.35 -3.60
CA LYS A 251 4.09 29.14 -3.84
C LYS A 251 3.17 27.93 -4.04
N PRO A 252 3.63 26.89 -4.76
CA PRO A 252 2.93 25.61 -4.79
C PRO A 252 2.71 25.07 -3.37
N CYS A 253 1.64 24.30 -3.17
CA CYS A 253 1.35 23.66 -1.90
C CYS A 253 2.57 22.86 -1.41
N PRO A 254 2.97 23.03 -0.13
CA PRO A 254 4.12 22.33 0.43
C PRO A 254 3.93 20.81 0.37
N ALA A 255 5.04 20.06 0.44
CA ALA A 255 4.98 18.61 0.45
C ALA A 255 4.18 18.12 1.65
N TYR A 256 3.38 17.08 1.46
CA TYR A 256 2.62 16.50 2.57
C TYR A 256 3.56 15.81 3.55
N ILE A 257 3.57 16.28 4.80
CA ILE A 257 4.31 15.65 5.91
C ILE A 257 3.30 14.98 6.81
N ALA A 258 3.18 13.65 6.65
CA ALA A 258 2.31 12.80 7.45
C ALA A 258 2.86 12.67 8.88
N PRO A 259 2.10 13.03 9.93
CA PRO A 259 2.50 12.78 11.29
C PRO A 259 2.33 11.29 11.65
N MET A 260 3.41 10.64 12.08
CA MET A 260 3.36 9.25 12.51
C MET A 260 2.82 9.14 13.94
N LYS A 261 1.57 8.71 14.07
CA LYS A 261 0.89 8.58 15.36
C LYS A 261 1.51 7.48 16.23
N ILE A 262 1.77 7.81 17.48
CA ILE A 262 2.31 6.97 18.54
C ILE A 262 1.45 7.13 19.79
N ILE A 263 1.08 6.02 20.41
CA ILE A 263 0.31 5.97 21.65
C ILE A 263 1.26 5.75 22.83
N CYS A 264 1.23 6.65 23.81
CA CYS A 264 1.99 6.56 25.05
C CYS A 264 1.05 6.17 26.19
N HIS A 265 1.19 4.96 26.72
CA HIS A 265 0.46 4.52 27.90
C HIS A 265 1.20 4.96 29.15
N MET A 266 0.52 5.70 30.02
CA MET A 266 1.04 6.09 31.33
C MET A 266 0.78 4.98 32.35
N GLU A 267 1.57 4.95 33.42
CA GLU A 267 1.34 4.04 34.54
C GLU A 267 -0.04 4.23 35.19
N GLY A 268 -0.53 3.17 35.81
CA GLY A 268 -1.80 3.20 36.50
C GLY A 268 -1.73 4.12 37.71
N SER A 269 -2.65 5.09 37.79
CA SER A 269 -2.81 5.96 38.97
C SER A 269 -4.27 6.04 39.40
N GLY A 270 -4.50 6.08 40.71
CA GLY A 270 -5.82 6.36 41.28
C GLY A 270 -6.23 7.83 41.22
N GLN A 271 -5.30 8.71 40.82
CA GLN A 271 -5.52 10.16 40.76
C GLN A 271 -6.15 10.63 39.43
N TRP A 272 -6.34 9.72 38.47
CA TRP A 272 -7.08 10.05 37.26
C TRP A 272 -8.54 10.37 37.61
N PRO A 273 -9.10 11.48 37.11
CA PRO A 273 -10.47 11.89 37.38
C PRO A 273 -11.45 10.95 36.67
N GLN A 274 -12.70 10.94 37.16
CA GLN A 274 -13.81 10.20 36.54
C GLN A 274 -14.56 11.03 35.48
N ASP A 275 -14.31 12.35 35.43
CA ASP A 275 -14.95 13.23 34.47
C ASP A 275 -14.20 13.26 33.12
N LYS A 276 -14.96 13.17 32.02
CA LYS A 276 -14.44 13.06 30.65
C LYS A 276 -13.62 14.30 30.25
N GLU A 277 -14.08 15.50 30.62
CA GLU A 277 -13.38 16.76 30.33
C GLU A 277 -12.12 16.93 31.17
N ALA A 278 -12.18 16.53 32.44
CA ALA A 278 -11.02 16.53 33.32
C ALA A 278 -9.91 15.59 32.80
N ILE A 279 -10.26 14.40 32.31
CA ILE A 279 -9.30 13.48 31.67
C ILE A 279 -8.63 14.14 30.46
N ARG A 280 -9.41 14.78 29.58
CA ARG A 280 -8.89 15.49 28.40
C ARG A 280 -7.89 16.58 28.79
N ARG A 281 -8.18 17.36 29.83
CA ARG A 281 -7.29 18.42 30.34
C ARG A 281 -5.99 17.86 30.93
N ILE A 282 -6.06 16.76 31.68
CA ILE A 282 -4.87 16.10 32.22
C ILE A 282 -4.00 15.52 31.11
N LYS A 283 -4.61 14.88 30.09
CA LYS A 283 -3.88 14.43 28.90
C LYS A 283 -3.15 15.58 28.21
N ALA A 284 -3.82 16.73 28.05
CA ALA A 284 -3.19 17.94 27.51
C ALA A 284 -2.01 18.43 28.36
N ALA A 285 -2.11 18.35 29.70
CA ALA A 285 -1.00 18.67 30.60
C ALA A 285 0.19 17.71 30.41
N PHE A 286 -0.06 16.40 30.28
CA PHE A 286 1.00 15.44 29.94
C PHE A 286 1.62 15.73 28.56
N HIS A 287 0.83 16.11 27.56
CA HIS A 287 1.36 16.49 26.24
C HIS A 287 2.33 17.68 26.34
N LEU A 288 1.98 18.72 27.12
CA LEU A 288 2.86 19.87 27.38
C LEU A 288 4.16 19.44 28.08
N GLN A 289 4.04 18.63 29.13
CA GLN A 289 5.20 18.18 29.88
C GLN A 289 6.12 17.26 29.08
N LEU A 290 5.56 16.37 28.26
CA LEU A 290 6.33 15.56 27.32
C LEU A 290 7.12 16.44 26.33
N ALA A 291 6.48 17.49 25.78
CA ALA A 291 7.15 18.42 24.88
C ALA A 291 8.34 19.12 25.56
N GLU A 292 8.13 19.61 26.78
CA GLU A 292 9.15 20.30 27.56
C GLU A 292 10.34 19.40 27.90
N LEU A 293 10.09 18.19 28.40
CA LEU A 293 11.14 17.26 28.79
C LEU A 293 11.92 16.72 27.58
N LEU A 294 11.24 16.43 26.47
CA LEU A 294 11.91 16.04 25.21
C LEU A 294 12.81 17.15 24.67
N GLN A 295 12.39 18.41 24.83
CA GLN A 295 13.20 19.57 24.45
C GLN A 295 14.39 19.75 25.40
N GLN A 296 14.19 19.67 26.71
CA GLN A 296 15.24 19.88 27.71
C GLN A 296 16.29 18.76 27.71
N GLN A 297 15.85 17.49 27.72
CA GLN A 297 16.73 16.32 27.90
C GLN A 297 17.34 15.83 26.57
N TYR A 298 16.62 15.99 25.45
CA TYR A 298 17.04 15.44 24.14
C TYR A 298 17.13 16.46 23.01
N GLN A 299 16.87 17.75 23.27
CA GLN A 299 16.95 18.83 22.28
C GLN A 299 16.09 18.60 21.03
N LEU A 300 14.96 17.91 21.20
CA LEU A 300 13.99 17.68 20.12
C LEU A 300 13.04 18.88 19.98
N VAL A 301 12.70 19.23 18.74
CA VAL A 301 11.75 20.30 18.46
C VAL A 301 10.34 19.73 18.58
N CYS A 302 9.57 20.23 19.55
CA CYS A 302 8.23 19.74 19.85
C CYS A 302 7.18 20.85 19.64
N ARG A 303 5.97 20.45 19.26
CA ARG A 303 4.79 21.31 19.18
C ARG A 303 3.65 20.66 19.96
N PRO A 304 3.40 21.10 21.21
CA PRO A 304 2.28 20.59 21.97
C PRO A 304 0.95 21.14 21.45
N ALA A 305 -0.08 20.30 21.51
CA ALA A 305 -1.48 20.61 21.24
C ALA A 305 -2.36 19.96 22.33
N VAL A 306 -3.66 20.25 22.32
CA VAL A 306 -4.59 19.73 23.35
C VAL A 306 -4.67 18.20 23.30
N THR A 307 -4.76 17.64 22.09
CA THR A 307 -5.00 16.19 21.91
C THR A 307 -3.72 15.38 21.74
N HIS A 308 -2.57 16.00 21.50
CA HIS A 308 -1.31 15.35 21.20
C HIS A 308 -0.12 16.32 21.31
N THR A 309 1.10 15.80 21.22
CA THR A 309 2.32 16.59 20.96
C THR A 309 3.03 16.06 19.73
N ASP A 310 3.27 16.93 18.74
CA ASP A 310 4.06 16.57 17.56
C ASP A 310 5.56 16.79 17.85
N VAL A 311 6.39 15.81 17.49
CA VAL A 311 7.84 15.79 17.72
C VAL A 311 8.57 15.66 16.40
N TYR A 312 9.41 16.62 16.06
CA TYR A 312 10.24 16.58 14.87
C TYR A 312 11.59 15.93 15.18
N LYS A 313 11.88 14.79 14.54
CA LYS A 313 13.09 13.99 14.77
C LYS A 313 13.56 13.35 13.46
N ASP A 314 14.85 13.48 13.15
CA ASP A 314 15.50 12.88 11.97
C ASP A 314 14.85 13.21 10.61
N GLY A 315 14.14 14.33 10.51
CA GLY A 315 13.39 14.70 9.30
C GLY A 315 11.97 14.15 9.24
N TYR A 316 11.53 13.48 10.31
CA TYR A 316 10.19 12.94 10.47
C TYR A 316 9.40 13.70 11.54
N VAL A 317 8.08 13.58 11.49
CA VAL A 317 7.19 14.08 12.54
C VAL A 317 6.46 12.92 13.17
N PHE A 318 6.57 12.81 14.50
CA PHE A 318 5.87 11.81 15.31
C PHE A 318 4.81 12.51 16.15
N ARG A 319 3.55 12.04 16.08
CA ARG A 319 2.43 12.57 16.86
C ARG A 319 2.21 11.70 18.09
N LEU A 320 2.64 12.20 19.25
CA LEU A 320 2.52 11.51 20.53
C LEU A 320 1.15 11.78 21.13
N GLN A 321 0.38 10.74 21.39
CA GLN A 321 -0.91 10.80 22.07
C GLN A 321 -0.84 9.99 23.36
N VAL A 322 -1.17 10.62 24.48
CA VAL A 322 -1.28 9.95 25.78
C VAL A 322 -2.55 9.10 25.78
N ALA A 323 -2.44 7.86 26.25
CA ALA A 323 -3.58 6.97 26.45
C ALA A 323 -3.73 6.62 27.93
N TYR A 324 -4.99 6.63 28.37
CA TYR A 324 -5.38 6.19 29.71
C TYR A 324 -6.29 4.96 29.60
N HIS A 325 -5.88 3.84 30.19
CA HIS A 325 -6.52 2.54 30.00
C HIS A 325 -7.98 2.47 30.49
N ARG A 326 -8.41 3.33 31.44
CA ARG A 326 -9.82 3.37 31.87
C ARG A 326 -10.68 4.37 31.09
N GLU A 327 -10.07 5.24 30.27
CA GLU A 327 -10.80 6.23 29.48
C GLU A 327 -11.88 5.58 28.59
N PRO A 328 -11.63 4.45 27.88
CA PRO A 328 -12.70 3.77 27.14
C PRO A 328 -13.86 3.31 28.01
N LEU A 329 -13.61 2.85 29.25
CA LEU A 329 -14.65 2.39 30.17
C LEU A 329 -15.50 3.56 30.67
N ILE A 330 -14.86 4.68 31.03
CA ILE A 330 -15.53 5.91 31.47
C ILE A 330 -16.37 6.49 30.32
N LEU A 331 -15.90 6.38 29.07
CA LEU A 331 -16.69 6.80 27.91
C LEU A 331 -17.96 5.96 27.72
N LYS A 332 -17.96 4.68 28.13
CA LYS A 332 -19.15 3.81 28.11
C LYS A 332 -20.17 4.16 29.18
N GLU A 333 -19.81 4.95 30.20
CA GLU A 333 -20.75 5.41 31.22
C GLU A 333 -21.69 6.48 30.65
N VAL A 334 -22.99 6.15 30.64
CA VAL A 334 -24.08 7.01 30.20
C VAL A 334 -25.10 7.12 31.33
N ILE A 335 -25.39 8.35 31.76
CA ILE A 335 -26.43 8.63 32.75
C ILE A 335 -27.75 8.79 31.98
N THR A 336 -28.71 7.93 32.29
CA THR A 336 -30.07 8.01 31.75
C THR A 336 -30.81 9.26 32.26
N PRO A 337 -31.86 9.74 31.57
CA PRO A 337 -32.67 10.88 32.04
C PRO A 337 -33.21 10.70 33.47
N GLU A 338 -33.40 9.45 33.90
CA GLU A 338 -33.86 9.06 35.24
C GLU A 338 -32.73 9.02 36.28
N GLY A 339 -31.48 9.37 35.90
CA GLY A 339 -30.32 9.41 36.79
C GLY A 339 -29.60 8.08 37.01
N MET A 340 -30.00 7.00 36.33
CA MET A 340 -29.36 5.69 36.44
C MET A 340 -28.13 5.58 35.52
N LEU A 341 -27.01 5.10 36.06
CA LEU A 341 -25.78 4.85 35.32
C LEU A 341 -25.89 3.55 34.51
N LYS A 342 -25.74 3.65 33.20
CA LYS A 342 -25.76 2.53 32.24
C LYS A 342 -24.43 2.47 31.50
N TYR A 343 -23.94 1.26 31.28
CA TYR A 343 -22.77 1.03 30.41
C TYR A 343 -23.24 0.70 29.00
N GLN A 344 -22.85 1.53 28.04
CA GLN A 344 -23.19 1.36 26.63
C GLN A 344 -22.04 1.87 25.76
N ASP A 345 -21.66 1.08 24.74
CA ASP A 345 -20.69 1.52 23.75
C ASP A 345 -21.22 2.74 22.98
N THR A 346 -20.49 3.84 23.06
CA THR A 346 -20.70 5.05 22.25
C THR A 346 -19.77 5.04 21.04
N GLU A 347 -19.94 5.98 20.11
CA GLU A 347 -19.01 6.10 18.99
C GLU A 347 -17.61 6.48 19.49
N GLU A 348 -17.54 7.41 20.43
CA GLU A 348 -16.29 7.89 21.02
C GLU A 348 -15.57 6.78 21.79
N SER A 349 -16.31 5.95 22.54
CA SER A 349 -15.69 4.83 23.27
C SER A 349 -15.12 3.78 22.31
N ARG A 350 -15.86 3.45 21.25
CA ARG A 350 -15.42 2.48 20.22
C ARG A 350 -14.22 2.99 19.44
N GLN A 351 -14.23 4.25 19.05
CA GLN A 351 -13.11 4.87 18.34
C GLN A 351 -11.84 4.88 19.21
N LEU A 352 -11.96 5.26 20.50
CA LEU A 352 -10.82 5.25 21.40
C LEU A 352 -10.28 3.83 21.65
N GLU A 353 -11.16 2.84 21.80
CA GLU A 353 -10.80 1.42 21.95
C GLU A 353 -10.08 0.90 20.69
N LEU A 354 -10.58 1.25 19.50
CA LEU A 354 -9.94 0.93 18.24
C LEU A 354 -8.53 1.53 18.15
N GLU A 355 -8.37 2.81 18.49
CA GLU A 355 -7.10 3.53 18.41
C GLU A 355 -6.06 3.08 19.44
N THR A 356 -6.49 2.72 20.66
CA THR A 356 -5.57 2.47 21.78
C THR A 356 -5.34 0.99 22.09
N LEU A 357 -6.19 0.09 21.58
CA LEU A 357 -6.04 -1.36 21.80
C LEU A 357 -5.90 -2.15 20.50
N HIS A 358 -6.85 -1.99 19.56
CA HIS A 358 -6.90 -2.85 18.38
C HIS A 358 -5.88 -2.49 17.32
N LEU A 359 -5.70 -1.19 17.03
CA LEU A 359 -4.75 -0.72 16.03
C LEU A 359 -3.28 -0.94 16.46
N PRO A 360 -2.88 -0.75 17.73
CA PRO A 360 -1.56 -1.18 18.21
C PRO A 360 -1.31 -2.68 18.06
N TYR A 361 -2.29 -3.52 18.41
CA TYR A 361 -2.19 -4.98 18.25
C TYR A 361 -2.06 -5.39 16.79
N LEU A 362 -2.85 -4.77 15.90
CA LEU A 362 -2.75 -5.01 14.47
C LEU A 362 -1.36 -4.61 13.96
N THR A 363 -0.87 -3.43 14.36
CA THR A 363 0.43 -2.91 13.92
C THR A 363 1.58 -3.81 14.34
N SER A 364 1.61 -4.28 15.59
CA SER A 364 2.67 -5.19 16.05
C SER A 364 2.58 -6.57 15.37
N SER A 365 1.38 -7.09 15.17
CA SER A 365 1.16 -8.39 14.50
C SER A 365 1.61 -8.36 13.04
N LEU A 366 1.24 -7.31 12.31
CA LEU A 366 1.62 -7.14 10.90
C LEU A 366 3.10 -6.78 10.74
N HIS A 367 3.68 -6.03 11.68
CA HIS A 367 5.13 -5.84 11.74
C HIS A 367 5.85 -7.19 11.86
N GLY A 368 5.39 -8.08 12.75
CA GLY A 368 5.93 -9.43 12.88
C GLY A 368 5.77 -10.25 11.60
N LEU A 369 4.63 -10.15 10.92
CA LEU A 369 4.39 -10.82 9.65
C LEU A 369 5.36 -10.34 8.55
N GLN A 370 5.66 -9.05 8.48
CA GLN A 370 6.67 -8.51 7.56
C GLN A 370 8.06 -9.10 7.82
N GLN A 371 8.44 -9.32 9.08
CA GLN A 371 9.74 -9.93 9.40
C GLN A 371 9.83 -11.38 8.92
N GLN A 372 8.70 -12.09 8.88
CA GLN A 372 8.61 -13.46 8.37
C GLN A 372 8.52 -13.50 6.84
N HIS A 373 7.86 -12.52 6.24
CA HIS A 373 7.62 -12.46 4.79
C HIS A 373 8.04 -11.10 4.22
N PRO A 374 9.27 -10.97 3.69
CA PRO A 374 9.82 -9.68 3.25
C PRO A 374 9.02 -8.93 2.16
N VAL A 375 8.18 -9.64 1.40
CA VAL A 375 7.34 -9.05 0.33
C VAL A 375 5.92 -8.68 0.79
N PHE A 376 5.55 -8.96 2.04
CA PHE A 376 4.22 -8.65 2.57
C PHE A 376 3.88 -7.17 2.47
N GLY A 377 4.74 -6.29 2.98
CA GLY A 377 4.54 -4.84 2.98
C GLY A 377 4.41 -4.28 1.56
N SER A 378 5.30 -4.67 0.64
CA SER A 378 5.20 -4.25 -0.76
C SER A 378 3.93 -4.76 -1.45
N THR A 379 3.41 -5.92 -1.04
CA THR A 379 2.11 -6.43 -1.52
C THR A 379 0.95 -5.58 -1.00
N CYS A 380 0.92 -5.27 0.30
CA CYS A 380 -0.07 -4.36 0.90
C CYS A 380 -0.09 -3.01 0.19
N ARG A 381 1.10 -2.48 -0.13
CA ARG A 381 1.24 -1.18 -0.79
C ARG A 381 0.68 -1.19 -2.21
N LEU A 382 0.92 -2.24 -3.00
CA LEU A 382 0.27 -2.40 -4.30
C LEU A 382 -1.26 -2.50 -4.18
N ALA A 383 -1.75 -3.32 -3.25
CA ALA A 383 -3.18 -3.51 -3.02
C ALA A 383 -3.87 -2.20 -2.61
N LYS A 384 -3.30 -1.47 -1.65
CA LYS A 384 -3.81 -0.15 -1.21
C LYS A 384 -3.73 0.90 -2.32
N ARG A 385 -2.63 0.92 -3.08
CA ARG A 385 -2.48 1.82 -4.23
C ARG A 385 -3.61 1.59 -5.24
N TRP A 386 -3.91 0.33 -5.54
CA TRP A 386 -5.00 -0.05 -6.44
C TRP A 386 -6.36 0.35 -5.90
N VAL A 387 -6.69 0.04 -4.64
CA VAL A 387 -7.97 0.43 -4.01
C VAL A 387 -8.17 1.95 -4.05
N SER A 388 -7.13 2.72 -3.73
CA SER A 388 -7.16 4.18 -3.79
C SER A 388 -7.32 4.70 -5.21
N ALA A 389 -6.58 4.14 -6.17
CA ALA A 389 -6.66 4.56 -7.56
C ALA A 389 -8.00 4.19 -8.21
N GLN A 390 -8.66 3.11 -7.75
CA GLN A 390 -10.04 2.76 -8.10
C GLN A 390 -11.11 3.64 -7.42
N LEU A 391 -10.66 4.66 -6.67
CA LEU A 391 -11.48 5.64 -5.94
C LEU A 391 -12.34 5.00 -4.83
N LEU A 392 -11.80 4.00 -4.13
CA LEU A 392 -12.49 3.24 -3.07
C LEU A 392 -11.84 3.37 -1.69
N SER A 393 -10.86 4.26 -1.51
CA SER A 393 -10.10 4.38 -0.25
C SER A 393 -10.92 4.84 0.97
N ASP A 394 -12.04 5.51 0.75
CA ASP A 394 -12.94 5.93 1.84
C ASP A 394 -13.87 4.79 2.30
N ASP A 395 -14.14 3.82 1.43
CA ASP A 395 -15.03 2.70 1.74
C ASP A 395 -14.29 1.45 2.21
N ILE A 396 -13.01 1.33 1.84
CA ILE A 396 -12.13 0.23 2.24
C ILE A 396 -10.95 0.82 2.99
N SER A 397 -10.94 0.61 4.31
CA SER A 397 -9.87 1.08 5.20
C SER A 397 -8.52 0.42 4.88
N GLU A 398 -7.42 1.10 5.22
CA GLU A 398 -6.08 0.55 5.00
C GLU A 398 -5.84 -0.73 5.80
N GLU A 399 -6.40 -0.80 7.01
CA GLU A 399 -6.35 -1.97 7.88
C GLU A 399 -7.13 -3.15 7.30
N CYS A 400 -8.26 -2.90 6.63
CA CYS A 400 -8.99 -3.94 5.89
C CYS A 400 -8.10 -4.51 4.78
N VAL A 401 -7.47 -3.67 3.95
CA VAL A 401 -6.56 -4.13 2.90
C VAL A 401 -5.37 -4.91 3.48
N ASP A 402 -4.79 -4.42 4.57
CA ASP A 402 -3.69 -5.11 5.26
C ASP A 402 -4.09 -6.51 5.73
N LEU A 403 -5.30 -6.68 6.28
CA LEU A 403 -5.82 -7.99 6.71
C LEU A 403 -6.11 -8.93 5.54
N LEU A 404 -6.69 -8.41 4.45
CA LEU A 404 -6.91 -9.18 3.22
C LEU A 404 -5.60 -9.70 2.63
N VAL A 405 -4.55 -8.88 2.62
CA VAL A 405 -3.22 -9.31 2.17
C VAL A 405 -2.60 -10.27 3.19
N ALA A 406 -2.73 -10.04 4.49
CA ALA A 406 -2.21 -10.95 5.52
C ALA A 406 -2.78 -12.36 5.39
N PHE A 407 -4.06 -12.48 5.01
CA PHE A 407 -4.69 -13.77 4.72
C PHE A 407 -3.92 -14.57 3.65
N LEU A 408 -3.39 -13.93 2.60
CA LEU A 408 -2.64 -14.60 1.52
C LEU A 408 -1.33 -15.25 2.00
N PHE A 409 -0.73 -14.74 3.08
CA PHE A 409 0.50 -15.28 3.65
C PHE A 409 0.21 -16.33 4.74
N LEU A 410 -0.84 -16.11 5.53
CA LEU A 410 -1.23 -17.00 6.64
C LEU A 410 -2.03 -18.24 6.18
N HIS A 411 -2.78 -18.09 5.09
CA HIS A 411 -3.65 -19.13 4.52
C HIS A 411 -3.39 -19.26 3.01
N PRO A 412 -2.15 -19.63 2.60
CA PRO A 412 -1.74 -19.55 1.19
C PRO A 412 -2.40 -20.59 0.28
N ALA A 413 -3.00 -21.66 0.82
CA ALA A 413 -3.58 -22.74 0.04
C ALA A 413 -4.68 -22.24 -0.92
N PRO A 414 -4.74 -22.75 -2.16
CA PRO A 414 -3.99 -23.88 -2.71
C PRO A 414 -2.56 -23.56 -3.20
N PHE A 415 -2.11 -22.31 -3.04
CA PHE A 415 -0.77 -21.87 -3.43
C PHE A 415 0.24 -21.95 -2.28
N THR A 416 1.47 -21.48 -2.51
CA THR A 416 2.48 -21.14 -1.49
C THR A 416 2.33 -19.69 -1.04
N PRO A 417 2.92 -19.21 0.08
CA PRO A 417 2.97 -17.78 0.35
C PRO A 417 3.56 -16.98 -0.83
N PRO A 418 3.05 -15.77 -1.13
CA PRO A 418 3.60 -14.95 -2.21
C PRO A 418 5.10 -14.69 -2.04
N SER A 419 5.87 -14.90 -3.09
CA SER A 419 7.33 -14.65 -3.11
C SER A 419 7.74 -13.37 -3.84
N SER A 420 6.79 -12.67 -4.47
CA SER A 420 6.98 -11.34 -5.06
C SER A 420 5.75 -10.46 -4.85
N PRO A 421 5.93 -9.12 -4.84
CA PRO A 421 4.80 -8.20 -4.67
C PRO A 421 3.72 -8.35 -5.75
N GLN A 422 4.13 -8.59 -7.00
CA GLN A 422 3.23 -8.77 -8.14
C GLN A 422 2.35 -10.02 -7.99
N VAL A 423 2.92 -11.15 -7.56
CA VAL A 423 2.15 -12.37 -7.30
C VAL A 423 1.18 -12.16 -6.14
N GLY A 424 1.62 -11.48 -5.08
CA GLY A 424 0.75 -11.11 -3.97
C GLY A 424 -0.43 -10.24 -4.41
N PHE A 425 -0.18 -9.27 -5.30
CA PHE A 425 -1.23 -8.40 -5.85
C PHE A 425 -2.22 -9.17 -6.74
N LEU A 426 -1.75 -10.05 -7.62
CA LEU A 426 -2.62 -10.91 -8.44
C LEU A 426 -3.56 -11.74 -7.56
N ARG A 427 -3.01 -12.36 -6.50
CA ARG A 427 -3.81 -13.16 -5.56
C ARG A 427 -4.74 -12.34 -4.68
N PHE A 428 -4.41 -11.08 -4.41
CA PHE A 428 -5.33 -10.15 -3.76
C PHE A 428 -6.54 -9.87 -4.65
N LEU A 429 -6.34 -9.62 -5.95
CA LEU A 429 -7.44 -9.45 -6.91
C LEU A 429 -8.28 -10.73 -7.04
N ASP A 430 -7.63 -11.89 -7.13
CA ASP A 430 -8.29 -13.20 -7.17
C ASP A 430 -9.14 -13.46 -5.91
N LEU A 431 -8.58 -13.19 -4.71
CA LEU A 431 -9.33 -13.29 -3.45
C LEU A 431 -10.58 -12.41 -3.46
N LEU A 432 -10.45 -11.15 -3.89
CA LEU A 432 -11.60 -10.25 -3.98
C LEU A 432 -12.65 -10.76 -4.96
N ALA A 433 -12.23 -11.22 -6.14
CA ALA A 433 -13.11 -11.63 -7.22
C ALA A 433 -13.84 -12.97 -6.95
N THR A 434 -13.18 -13.92 -6.29
CA THR A 434 -13.65 -15.31 -6.19
C THR A 434 -14.18 -15.70 -4.81
N PHE A 435 -13.82 -14.97 -3.75
CA PHE A 435 -14.27 -15.32 -2.41
C PHE A 435 -15.77 -15.12 -2.22
N ASP A 436 -16.43 -16.10 -1.60
CA ASP A 436 -17.86 -16.03 -1.29
C ASP A 436 -18.12 -15.21 -0.02
N TRP A 437 -18.10 -13.88 -0.18
CA TRP A 437 -18.39 -12.90 0.87
C TRP A 437 -19.80 -13.06 1.49
N LYS A 438 -20.72 -13.72 0.78
CA LYS A 438 -22.09 -13.88 1.25
C LYS A 438 -22.18 -15.02 2.28
N ASN A 439 -21.59 -16.17 1.99
CA ASN A 439 -21.79 -17.36 2.81
C ASN A 439 -20.59 -17.74 3.69
N ASN A 440 -19.44 -17.09 3.54
CA ASN A 440 -18.24 -17.42 4.33
C ASN A 440 -17.63 -16.19 5.04
N PRO A 441 -17.20 -16.34 6.31
CA PRO A 441 -16.35 -15.35 6.96
C PRO A 441 -14.89 -15.53 6.53
N LEU A 442 -14.16 -14.44 6.32
CA LEU A 442 -12.71 -14.51 6.13
C LEU A 442 -12.03 -14.50 7.51
N ILE A 443 -11.38 -15.61 7.88
CA ILE A 443 -10.71 -15.76 9.19
C ILE A 443 -9.21 -15.55 8.99
N ILE A 444 -8.65 -14.54 9.67
CA ILE A 444 -7.24 -14.17 9.61
C ILE A 444 -6.57 -14.52 10.94
N ASN A 445 -5.86 -15.64 10.99
CA ASN A 445 -5.27 -16.15 12.24
C ASN A 445 -3.91 -15.50 12.57
N LEU A 446 -3.94 -14.21 12.94
CA LEU A 446 -2.74 -13.47 13.34
C LEU A 446 -2.04 -14.14 14.55
N ASN A 447 -0.71 -14.30 14.46
CA ASN A 447 0.14 -14.89 15.51
C ASN A 447 -0.33 -16.29 15.99
N ALA A 448 -1.04 -17.05 15.16
CA ALA A 448 -1.66 -18.32 15.54
C ALA A 448 -2.56 -18.22 16.80
N GLY A 449 -3.21 -17.07 17.01
CA GLY A 449 -4.04 -16.80 18.18
C GLY A 449 -5.42 -17.49 18.18
N LEU A 450 -5.81 -18.13 17.08
CA LEU A 450 -7.05 -18.90 16.95
C LEU A 450 -6.73 -20.40 16.78
N THR A 451 -7.46 -21.22 17.51
CA THR A 451 -7.45 -22.69 17.37
C THR A 451 -8.45 -23.16 16.30
N GLY A 452 -8.36 -24.43 15.90
CA GLY A 452 -9.36 -25.02 15.00
C GLY A 452 -10.78 -25.02 15.57
N ALA A 453 -10.92 -25.11 16.89
CA ALA A 453 -12.21 -24.99 17.57
C ALA A 453 -12.78 -23.57 17.45
N ASP A 454 -11.94 -22.55 17.69
CA ASP A 454 -12.34 -21.14 17.53
C ASP A 454 -12.81 -20.85 16.11
N CYS A 455 -12.08 -21.33 15.09
CA CYS A 455 -12.45 -21.19 13.69
C CYS A 455 -13.82 -21.81 13.37
N THR A 456 -14.13 -22.95 13.98
CA THR A 456 -15.43 -23.62 13.81
C THR A 456 -16.55 -22.85 14.49
N GLU A 457 -16.29 -22.32 15.68
CA GLU A 457 -17.22 -21.48 16.43
C GLU A 457 -17.54 -20.17 15.69
N ILE A 458 -16.51 -19.51 15.12
CA ILE A 458 -16.67 -18.30 14.31
C ILE A 458 -17.60 -18.59 13.12
N LYS A 459 -17.40 -19.68 12.40
CA LYS A 459 -18.27 -20.07 11.27
C LYS A 459 -19.71 -20.32 11.71
N SER A 460 -19.92 -21.06 12.80
CA SER A 460 -21.26 -21.33 13.33
C SER A 460 -22.00 -20.05 13.74
N LYS A 461 -21.30 -19.13 14.43
CA LYS A 461 -21.85 -17.82 14.82
C LYS A 461 -22.12 -16.93 13.61
N PHE A 462 -21.23 -16.93 12.62
CA PHE A 462 -21.42 -16.19 11.38
C PHE A 462 -22.70 -16.63 10.66
N VAL A 463 -22.91 -17.94 10.50
CA VAL A 463 -24.11 -18.47 9.84
C VAL A 463 -25.39 -18.10 10.60
N SER A 464 -25.38 -18.27 11.93
CA SER A 464 -26.56 -17.96 12.76
C SER A 464 -26.90 -16.47 12.83
N ALA A 465 -25.91 -15.58 12.70
CA ALA A 465 -26.10 -14.14 12.80
C ALA A 465 -25.98 -13.39 11.45
N ARG A 466 -25.87 -14.09 10.30
CA ARG A 466 -25.44 -13.52 9.01
C ARG A 466 -26.19 -12.25 8.60
N SER A 467 -27.50 -12.20 8.84
CA SER A 467 -28.37 -11.09 8.46
C SER A 467 -28.06 -9.77 9.20
N ARG A 468 -27.33 -9.82 10.31
CA ARG A 468 -26.93 -8.66 11.12
C ARG A 468 -25.45 -8.29 10.98
N LEU A 469 -24.69 -9.09 10.24
CA LEU A 469 -23.25 -8.93 10.06
C LEU A 469 -22.94 -8.14 8.79
N PRO A 470 -21.79 -7.42 8.72
CA PRO A 470 -21.40 -6.68 7.53
C PRO A 470 -21.28 -7.57 6.28
N VAL A 471 -21.38 -6.95 5.11
CA VAL A 471 -21.32 -7.67 3.82
C VAL A 471 -19.95 -8.33 3.61
N MET A 472 -18.88 -7.66 4.03
CA MET A 472 -17.53 -8.21 4.14
C MET A 472 -17.27 -8.47 5.63
N PHE A 473 -17.08 -9.73 6.02
CA PHE A 473 -16.83 -10.09 7.42
C PHE A 473 -15.42 -10.66 7.59
N LEU A 474 -14.60 -9.95 8.37
CA LEU A 474 -13.22 -10.29 8.73
C LEU A 474 -13.15 -10.65 10.21
N ALA A 475 -12.70 -11.87 10.50
CA ALA A 475 -12.46 -12.32 11.87
C ALA A 475 -10.95 -12.37 12.16
N THR A 476 -10.57 -11.90 13.34
CA THR A 476 -9.19 -11.91 13.86
C THR A 476 -9.17 -12.42 15.31
N PRO A 477 -8.00 -12.74 15.90
CA PRO A 477 -7.93 -13.18 17.30
C PRO A 477 -8.54 -12.18 18.30
N LYS A 478 -8.48 -10.88 18.01
CA LYS A 478 -9.03 -9.81 18.87
C LYS A 478 -10.43 -9.35 18.48
N ASP A 479 -10.98 -9.89 17.39
CA ASP A 479 -12.35 -9.63 16.97
C ASP A 479 -12.90 -10.80 16.17
N GLN A 480 -13.71 -11.61 16.84
CA GLN A 480 -14.29 -12.82 16.28
C GLN A 480 -15.78 -12.67 15.93
N ARG A 481 -16.39 -11.51 16.22
CA ARG A 481 -17.87 -11.38 16.27
C ARG A 481 -18.42 -10.18 15.52
N SER A 482 -17.77 -9.03 15.60
CA SER A 482 -18.33 -7.77 15.06
C SER A 482 -17.75 -7.38 13.72
N SER A 483 -16.53 -7.85 13.40
CA SER A 483 -15.81 -7.46 12.18
C SER A 483 -15.59 -5.95 12.12
N MET A 484 -14.96 -5.41 13.16
CA MET A 484 -14.78 -4.00 13.45
C MET A 484 -14.18 -3.21 12.29
N TRP A 485 -13.25 -3.81 11.54
CA TRP A 485 -12.56 -3.18 10.41
C TRP A 485 -13.47 -2.98 9.20
N THR A 486 -14.61 -3.69 9.15
CA THR A 486 -15.57 -3.65 8.04
C THR A 486 -17.02 -3.51 8.52
N GLN A 487 -17.23 -3.12 9.78
CA GLN A 487 -18.56 -3.09 10.39
C GLN A 487 -19.46 -2.04 9.72
N GLN A 488 -18.90 -0.87 9.42
CA GLN A 488 -19.63 0.25 8.80
C GLN A 488 -19.55 0.25 7.28
N ARG A 489 -18.41 -0.15 6.71
CA ARG A 489 -18.11 -0.13 5.27
C ARG A 489 -17.28 -1.36 4.89
N PRO A 490 -17.33 -1.86 3.65
CA PRO A 490 -18.08 -1.32 2.52
C PRO A 490 -19.59 -1.59 2.61
N SER A 491 -20.38 -0.81 1.87
CA SER A 491 -21.77 -1.15 1.58
C SER A 491 -21.84 -2.33 0.58
N ALA A 492 -23.02 -2.93 0.42
CA ALA A 492 -23.22 -4.01 -0.57
C ALA A 492 -22.86 -3.56 -2.00
N GLN A 493 -23.20 -2.32 -2.36
CA GLN A 493 -22.93 -1.74 -3.68
C GLN A 493 -21.43 -1.52 -3.90
N ILE A 494 -20.73 -1.02 -2.89
CA ILE A 494 -19.28 -0.83 -2.97
C ILE A 494 -18.56 -2.17 -3.04
N LEU A 495 -19.00 -3.18 -2.27
CA LEU A 495 -18.44 -4.53 -2.36
C LEU A 495 -18.65 -5.12 -3.76
N GLN A 496 -19.86 -5.01 -4.32
CA GLN A 496 -20.14 -5.48 -5.68
C GLN A 496 -19.23 -4.81 -6.71
N ARG A 497 -19.04 -3.49 -6.59
CA ARG A 497 -18.14 -2.74 -7.46
C ARG A 497 -16.68 -3.17 -7.28
N LEU A 498 -16.22 -3.38 -6.05
CA LEU A 498 -14.88 -3.86 -5.75
C LEU A 498 -14.62 -5.23 -6.39
N VAL A 499 -15.58 -6.17 -6.30
CA VAL A 499 -15.51 -7.50 -6.91
C VAL A 499 -15.42 -7.41 -8.43
N LEU A 500 -16.27 -6.58 -9.06
CA LEU A 500 -16.25 -6.38 -10.51
C LEU A 500 -14.92 -5.79 -10.99
N LEU A 501 -14.44 -4.73 -10.34
CA LEU A 501 -13.16 -4.10 -10.67
C LEU A 501 -11.99 -5.06 -10.48
N ALA A 502 -12.02 -5.89 -9.41
CA ALA A 502 -10.99 -6.90 -9.17
C ALA A 502 -10.97 -7.96 -10.27
N SER A 503 -12.14 -8.46 -10.68
CA SER A 503 -12.27 -9.46 -11.75
C SER A 503 -11.77 -8.92 -13.09
N GLU A 504 -12.16 -7.72 -13.49
CA GLU A 504 -11.70 -7.11 -14.76
C GLU A 504 -10.22 -6.74 -14.72
N SER A 505 -9.72 -6.26 -13.57
CA SER A 505 -8.29 -5.96 -13.38
C SER A 505 -7.44 -7.22 -13.46
N LEU A 506 -7.90 -8.32 -12.85
CA LEU A 506 -7.21 -9.61 -12.89
C LEU A 506 -7.14 -10.13 -14.34
N ARG A 507 -8.28 -10.16 -15.04
CA ARG A 507 -8.35 -10.61 -16.44
C ARG A 507 -7.41 -9.79 -17.34
N ALA A 508 -7.49 -8.47 -17.27
CA ALA A 508 -6.65 -7.59 -18.08
C ALA A 508 -5.15 -7.76 -17.77
N LEU A 509 -4.79 -7.94 -16.50
CA LEU A 509 -3.41 -8.13 -16.09
C LEU A 509 -2.87 -9.51 -16.48
N GLU A 510 -3.69 -10.57 -16.38
CA GLU A 510 -3.30 -11.91 -16.84
C GLU A 510 -3.03 -11.92 -18.36
N GLU A 511 -3.92 -11.32 -19.16
CA GLU A 511 -3.72 -11.15 -20.60
C GLU A 511 -2.40 -10.41 -20.91
N GLN A 512 -2.15 -9.30 -20.21
CA GLN A 512 -0.91 -8.51 -20.33
C GLN A 512 0.35 -9.28 -19.94
N LEU A 513 0.30 -10.05 -18.85
CA LEU A 513 1.46 -10.81 -18.34
C LEU A 513 1.79 -12.03 -19.20
N MET A 514 0.78 -12.60 -19.88
CA MET A 514 0.95 -13.72 -20.80
C MET A 514 1.48 -13.29 -22.17
N ASP A 515 1.35 -12.01 -22.53
CA ASP A 515 1.90 -11.43 -23.75
C ASP A 515 2.86 -10.24 -23.48
N PRO A 516 4.05 -10.53 -22.91
CA PRO A 516 4.99 -9.48 -22.51
C PRO A 516 5.75 -8.85 -23.69
N LEU A 517 5.47 -9.28 -24.93
CA LEU A 517 6.10 -8.75 -26.14
C LEU A 517 5.36 -7.51 -26.65
N ASN A 518 4.06 -7.43 -26.39
CA ASN A 518 3.28 -6.24 -26.67
C ASN A 518 3.57 -5.18 -25.59
N SER A 519 3.94 -3.97 -26.02
CA SER A 519 4.18 -2.83 -25.13
C SER A 519 2.86 -2.33 -24.53
N GLN A 520 2.29 -3.11 -23.62
CA GLN A 520 1.02 -2.80 -22.98
C GLN A 520 1.25 -2.00 -21.70
N ASP A 521 0.41 -1.00 -21.51
CA ASP A 521 0.45 -0.15 -20.33
C ASP A 521 -0.18 -0.87 -19.13
N VAL A 522 0.67 -1.55 -18.35
CA VAL A 522 0.25 -2.29 -17.14
C VAL A 522 -0.41 -1.41 -16.07
N LYS A 523 -0.26 -0.08 -16.15
CA LYS A 523 -0.92 0.84 -15.22
C LYS A 523 -2.41 0.99 -15.51
N MET A 524 -2.91 0.50 -16.64
CA MET A 524 -4.33 0.56 -16.99
C MET A 524 -5.22 0.00 -15.88
N VAL A 525 -4.81 -1.08 -15.20
CA VAL A 525 -5.58 -1.68 -14.09
C VAL A 525 -5.67 -0.82 -12.83
N PHE A 526 -4.85 0.23 -12.75
CA PHE A 526 -4.90 1.25 -11.69
C PHE A 526 -5.68 2.50 -12.11
N ARG A 527 -6.21 2.59 -13.33
CA ARG A 527 -7.04 3.72 -13.76
C ARG A 527 -8.52 3.37 -13.56
N PRO A 528 -9.29 4.19 -12.84
CA PRO A 528 -10.71 3.95 -12.65
C PRO A 528 -11.46 4.25 -13.96
N PRO A 529 -12.52 3.49 -14.29
CA PRO A 529 -13.45 3.92 -15.32
C PRO A 529 -14.17 5.20 -14.85
N LEU A 530 -14.17 6.25 -15.68
CA LEU A 530 -14.74 7.56 -15.32
C LEU A 530 -16.10 7.85 -15.96
N ASP A 531 -16.59 6.96 -16.83
CA ASP A 531 -17.72 7.25 -17.73
C ASP A 531 -19.09 7.18 -17.05
N PHE A 532 -19.19 6.54 -15.89
CA PHE A 532 -20.44 6.46 -15.13
C PHE A 532 -20.55 7.53 -14.02
N TYR A 533 -19.53 8.38 -13.86
CA TYR A 533 -19.59 9.52 -12.94
C TYR A 533 -20.27 10.71 -13.59
N ASP A 534 -20.97 11.46 -12.76
CA ASP A 534 -21.89 12.51 -13.19
C ASP A 534 -21.20 13.84 -13.37
N VAL A 535 -20.24 14.12 -12.48
CA VAL A 535 -19.44 15.33 -12.48
C VAL A 535 -18.00 14.96 -12.14
N LEU A 536 -17.05 15.59 -12.83
CA LEU A 536 -15.62 15.51 -12.53
C LEU A 536 -15.12 16.89 -12.13
N ILE A 537 -14.65 17.02 -10.89
CA ILE A 537 -14.01 18.24 -10.40
C ILE A 537 -12.51 18.12 -10.65
N HIS A 538 -11.98 18.89 -11.59
CA HIS A 538 -10.56 18.89 -11.94
C HIS A 538 -9.80 19.82 -10.99
N LEU A 539 -8.74 19.32 -10.38
CA LEU A 539 -7.94 20.04 -9.39
C LEU A 539 -6.70 20.67 -10.04
N ASN A 540 -6.17 21.72 -9.40
CA ASN A 540 -4.94 22.37 -9.81
C ASN A 540 -3.72 21.57 -9.30
N PRO A 541 -2.86 21.04 -10.19
CA PRO A 541 -1.66 20.30 -9.80
C PRO A 541 -0.73 21.01 -8.81
N ASN A 542 -0.68 22.34 -8.84
CA ASN A 542 0.13 23.12 -7.90
C ASN A 542 -0.32 22.96 -6.44
N GLN A 543 -1.63 22.73 -6.23
CA GLN A 543 -2.23 22.66 -4.91
C GLN A 543 -2.37 21.22 -4.37
N ILE A 544 -2.04 20.20 -5.17
CA ILE A 544 -2.06 18.79 -4.72
C ILE A 544 -0.70 18.44 -4.08
N PRO A 545 -0.57 18.32 -2.75
CA PRO A 545 0.73 18.13 -2.11
C PRO A 545 1.40 16.81 -2.48
N ARG A 546 0.59 15.78 -2.79
CA ARG A 546 1.03 14.42 -3.16
C ARG A 546 1.03 14.16 -4.66
N HIS A 547 1.02 15.19 -5.50
CA HIS A 547 0.89 15.07 -6.96
C HIS A 547 1.87 14.07 -7.63
N LEU A 548 3.06 13.91 -7.05
CA LEU A 548 4.10 12.97 -7.52
C LEU A 548 3.81 11.48 -7.21
N GLU A 549 2.80 11.19 -6.41
CA GLU A 549 2.34 9.85 -6.01
C GLU A 549 1.25 9.29 -6.94
N SER A 550 0.81 10.10 -7.92
CA SER A 550 -0.18 9.70 -8.93
C SER A 550 0.27 8.46 -9.72
N VAL A 551 -0.70 7.63 -10.12
CA VAL A 551 -0.45 6.44 -10.97
C VAL A 551 0.30 6.85 -12.24
N ASP A 552 -0.20 7.90 -12.88
CA ASP A 552 0.39 8.56 -14.04
C ASP A 552 1.26 9.72 -13.62
N ARG A 553 2.37 9.36 -12.99
CA ARG A 553 3.31 10.34 -12.46
C ARG A 553 3.73 11.36 -13.53
N PRO A 554 3.62 12.67 -13.24
CA PRO A 554 3.97 13.71 -14.19
C PRO A 554 5.48 13.77 -14.44
N LEU A 555 5.88 14.03 -15.71
CA LEU A 555 7.28 14.16 -16.11
C LEU A 555 7.96 15.42 -15.51
N LYS A 556 7.17 16.48 -15.30
CA LYS A 556 7.61 17.74 -14.69
C LYS A 556 6.76 18.01 -13.46
N SER A 557 7.40 18.38 -12.36
CA SER A 557 6.73 18.74 -11.12
C SER A 557 7.37 19.99 -10.52
N PHE A 558 6.63 20.63 -9.63
CA PHE A 558 7.05 21.82 -8.90
C PHE A 558 7.85 21.44 -7.65
N SER A 559 8.74 22.34 -7.22
CA SER A 559 9.36 22.23 -5.90
C SER A 559 8.31 22.54 -4.83
N ARG A 560 8.15 21.63 -3.88
CA ARG A 560 7.17 21.74 -2.78
C ARG A 560 7.84 22.09 -1.45
N GLY A 561 8.92 22.86 -1.51
CA GLY A 561 9.53 23.46 -0.32
C GLY A 561 10.23 22.49 0.63
N VAL A 562 10.69 21.33 0.16
CA VAL A 562 11.45 20.37 0.98
C VAL A 562 12.70 19.88 0.25
N VAL A 563 13.78 19.62 0.99
CA VAL A 563 14.99 18.96 0.49
C VAL A 563 15.25 17.65 1.23
N LYS A 564 15.84 16.69 0.51
CA LYS A 564 16.39 15.46 1.09
C LYS A 564 17.77 15.77 1.68
N ASN A 565 18.01 15.43 2.94
CA ASN A 565 19.34 15.41 3.59
C ASN A 565 20.20 16.70 3.49
N SER A 566 19.81 17.77 4.20
CA SER A 566 20.65 18.97 4.39
C SER A 566 21.08 19.15 5.85
N SER A 567 22.36 19.45 6.11
CA SER A 567 22.93 19.75 7.43
C SER A 567 22.75 21.23 7.79
N ALA A 568 21.64 21.57 8.48
CA ALA A 568 21.40 22.92 9.01
C ALA A 568 21.20 22.89 10.53
N LEU A 569 21.75 23.91 11.22
CA LEU A 569 21.94 23.95 12.67
C LEU A 569 20.77 24.57 13.48
N LYS A 570 19.65 24.95 12.84
CA LYS A 570 18.43 25.41 13.56
C LYS A 570 17.17 25.17 12.74
N ILE A 571 16.32 24.24 13.19
CA ILE A 571 15.13 23.77 12.48
C ILE A 571 13.87 24.45 13.03
N LEU A 572 13.10 25.12 12.16
CA LEU A 572 11.74 25.58 12.44
C LEU A 572 10.75 24.43 12.22
N PHE A 573 9.69 24.38 13.02
CA PHE A 573 8.69 23.31 12.90
C PHE A 573 7.99 23.40 11.54
N PRO A 574 7.96 22.31 10.74
CA PRO A 574 7.42 22.35 9.38
C PRO A 574 5.88 22.45 9.36
N VAL A 575 5.33 22.68 8.17
CA VAL A 575 3.89 22.49 7.92
C VAL A 575 3.61 20.98 7.96
N VAL A 576 2.74 20.55 8.86
CA VAL A 576 2.44 19.14 9.12
C VAL A 576 0.95 18.90 8.87
N ASP A 577 0.63 17.76 8.27
CA ASP A 577 -0.74 17.29 8.08
C ASP A 577 -1.64 18.26 7.29
N TYR A 578 -1.04 19.01 6.34
CA TYR A 578 -1.76 19.95 5.48
C TYR A 578 -1.99 19.35 4.10
N ASP A 579 -3.23 18.95 3.84
CA ASP A 579 -3.69 18.42 2.55
C ASP A 579 -4.97 19.16 2.11
N PRO A 580 -4.85 20.26 1.34
CA PRO A 580 -5.99 21.11 0.99
C PRO A 580 -7.06 20.35 0.19
N VAL A 581 -6.68 19.30 -0.55
CA VAL A 581 -7.63 18.47 -1.28
C VAL A 581 -8.53 17.69 -0.32
N GLN A 582 -7.95 17.13 0.75
CA GLN A 582 -8.72 16.41 1.77
C GLN A 582 -9.61 17.35 2.58
N CYS A 583 -9.13 18.56 2.90
CA CYS A 583 -9.95 19.60 3.54
C CYS A 583 -11.17 19.96 2.67
N TYR A 584 -10.93 20.25 1.39
CA TYR A 584 -12.00 20.56 0.43
C TYR A 584 -12.98 19.38 0.25
N LEU A 585 -12.48 18.16 0.14
CA LEU A 585 -13.31 16.95 0.04
C LEU A 585 -14.19 16.76 1.27
N GLN A 586 -13.70 17.07 2.47
CA GLN A 586 -14.49 17.03 3.69
C GLN A 586 -15.59 18.11 3.68
N GLU A 587 -15.28 19.34 3.27
CA GLU A 587 -16.26 20.42 3.15
C GLU A 587 -17.36 20.07 2.12
N LEU A 588 -17.00 19.48 0.98
CA LEU A 588 -17.98 18.97 -0.01
C LEU A 588 -18.91 17.91 0.59
N ARG A 589 -18.38 17.00 1.43
CA ARG A 589 -19.16 15.96 2.09
C ARG A 589 -20.10 16.54 3.16
N ASP A 590 -19.61 17.46 3.98
CA ASP A 590 -20.41 18.14 4.99
C ASP A 590 -21.51 19.00 4.35
N ALA A 591 -21.22 19.56 3.17
CA ALA A 591 -22.16 20.36 2.41
C ALA A 591 -23.22 19.51 1.67
N PHE A 592 -22.80 18.46 0.96
CA PHE A 592 -23.60 17.84 -0.11
C PHE A 592 -23.72 16.32 -0.03
N SER A 593 -23.27 15.67 1.05
CA SER A 593 -23.37 14.19 1.17
C SER A 593 -24.81 13.66 1.09
N ASP A 594 -25.84 14.47 1.37
CA ASP A 594 -27.23 14.08 1.17
C ASP A 594 -27.63 13.98 -0.31
N LEU A 595 -26.93 14.67 -1.20
CA LEU A 595 -27.25 14.77 -2.63
C LEU A 595 -26.28 13.94 -3.49
N ALA A 596 -25.03 13.83 -3.09
CA ALA A 596 -23.96 13.23 -3.89
C ALA A 596 -23.00 12.36 -3.07
N LEU A 597 -22.25 11.53 -3.79
CA LEU A 597 -21.09 10.78 -3.31
C LEU A 597 -19.84 11.35 -3.99
N PHE A 598 -18.76 11.51 -3.22
CA PHE A 598 -17.50 12.09 -3.68
C PHE A 598 -16.36 11.09 -3.51
N PHE A 599 -15.63 10.83 -4.59
CA PHE A 599 -14.58 9.82 -4.66
C PHE A 599 -13.27 10.44 -5.15
N TYR A 600 -12.15 10.11 -4.49
CA TYR A 600 -10.85 10.71 -4.76
C TYR A 600 -9.72 9.72 -4.53
N ASP A 601 -8.70 9.74 -5.40
CA ASP A 601 -7.44 9.02 -5.15
C ASP A 601 -6.55 9.85 -4.21
N LYS A 602 -6.50 9.47 -2.93
CA LYS A 602 -5.72 10.19 -1.90
C LYS A 602 -4.22 10.28 -2.20
N HIS A 603 -3.70 9.47 -3.13
CA HIS A 603 -2.30 9.46 -3.53
C HIS A 603 -2.06 10.30 -4.80
N GLY A 604 -2.44 11.58 -4.73
CA GLY A 604 -2.10 12.56 -5.76
C GLY A 604 -3.00 12.55 -6.99
N GLY A 605 -4.24 12.05 -6.89
CA GLY A 605 -5.23 12.17 -7.95
C GLY A 605 -5.45 13.64 -8.36
N GLU A 606 -5.73 13.88 -9.64
CA GLU A 606 -5.96 15.22 -10.17
C GLU A 606 -7.45 15.58 -10.28
N LEU A 607 -8.34 14.67 -9.89
CA LEU A 607 -9.79 14.87 -10.00
C LEU A 607 -10.52 14.25 -8.82
N ILE A 608 -11.66 14.87 -8.45
CA ILE A 608 -12.66 14.29 -7.57
C ILE A 608 -13.85 13.89 -8.46
N ALA A 609 -14.21 12.62 -8.42
CA ALA A 609 -15.34 12.07 -9.16
C ALA A 609 -16.61 12.14 -8.30
N VAL A 610 -17.70 12.62 -8.85
CA VAL A 610 -18.96 12.83 -8.15
C VAL A 610 -20.05 11.96 -8.78
N LEU A 611 -20.85 11.32 -7.92
CA LEU A 611 -22.02 10.54 -8.32
C LEU A 611 -23.24 11.04 -7.55
N TRP A 612 -24.27 11.46 -8.25
CA TRP A 612 -25.54 11.86 -7.66
C TRP A 612 -26.27 10.67 -7.06
N LYS A 613 -26.93 10.89 -5.92
CA LYS A 613 -27.81 9.90 -5.30
C LYS A 613 -29.16 9.95 -6.01
N PRO A 614 -29.60 8.90 -6.74
CA PRO A 614 -30.82 8.97 -7.54
C PRO A 614 -32.08 9.32 -6.73
N LEU A 615 -32.17 8.82 -5.50
CA LEU A 615 -33.29 9.12 -4.58
C LEU A 615 -33.35 10.60 -4.18
N SER A 616 -32.22 11.31 -4.20
CA SER A 616 -32.15 12.72 -3.83
C SER A 616 -32.74 13.63 -4.90
N PHE A 617 -32.85 13.15 -6.14
CA PHE A 617 -33.40 13.88 -7.30
C PHE A 617 -34.92 13.68 -7.48
N GLN A 618 -35.54 12.82 -6.68
CA GLN A 618 -37.01 12.71 -6.67
C GLN A 618 -37.61 14.00 -6.10
N PRO A 619 -38.70 14.55 -6.69
CA PRO A 619 -39.42 15.69 -6.14
C PRO A 619 -39.90 15.41 -4.72
N GLN A 620 -39.59 16.30 -3.77
CA GLN A 620 -39.97 16.17 -2.36
C GLN A 620 -40.91 17.31 -1.95
N PRO A 621 -41.82 17.09 -0.99
CA PRO A 621 -42.65 18.18 -0.46
C PRO A 621 -41.77 19.22 0.22
N PHE A 622 -42.14 20.50 0.07
CA PHE A 622 -41.40 21.61 0.66
C PHE A 622 -41.25 21.47 2.19
N LYS A 623 -40.01 21.43 2.66
CA LYS A 623 -39.65 21.52 4.09
C LYS A 623 -38.44 22.43 4.25
N VAL A 624 -38.50 23.36 5.20
CA VAL A 624 -37.43 24.33 5.47
C VAL A 624 -36.09 23.64 5.76
N SER A 625 -36.10 22.54 6.51
CA SER A 625 -34.89 21.75 6.83
C SER A 625 -34.25 21.06 5.62
N SER A 626 -34.95 20.95 4.48
CA SER A 626 -34.49 20.26 3.28
C SER A 626 -34.04 21.18 2.15
N MET A 627 -33.96 22.50 2.39
CA MET A 627 -33.67 23.49 1.35
C MET A 627 -32.19 23.57 0.92
N LYS A 628 -31.27 22.95 1.66
CA LYS A 628 -29.83 22.98 1.35
C LYS A 628 -29.57 22.33 -0.01
N GLY A 629 -29.01 23.09 -0.96
CA GLY A 629 -28.76 22.64 -2.33
C GLY A 629 -30.02 22.35 -3.15
N ARG A 630 -31.20 22.82 -2.72
CA ARG A 630 -32.48 22.58 -3.42
C ARG A 630 -33.15 23.89 -3.81
N MET A 631 -33.93 23.85 -4.90
CA MET A 631 -34.84 24.90 -5.33
C MET A 631 -36.29 24.43 -5.30
N VAL A 632 -37.22 25.38 -5.20
CA VAL A 632 -38.66 25.11 -5.30
C VAL A 632 -39.07 25.18 -6.76
N THR A 633 -39.81 24.18 -7.22
CA THR A 633 -40.47 24.15 -8.52
C THR A 633 -41.93 23.76 -8.34
N THR A 634 -42.73 23.99 -9.38
CA THR A 634 -44.15 23.61 -9.41
C THR A 634 -44.33 22.42 -10.32
N LEU A 635 -44.80 21.30 -9.78
CA LEU A 635 -45.06 20.07 -10.51
C LEU A 635 -46.52 19.68 -10.26
N ASN A 636 -47.32 19.53 -11.32
CA ASN A 636 -48.77 19.26 -11.21
C ASN A 636 -49.53 20.21 -10.26
N SER A 637 -49.20 21.50 -10.28
CA SER A 637 -49.79 22.54 -9.41
C SER A 637 -49.47 22.40 -7.91
N GLU A 638 -48.54 21.53 -7.52
CA GLU A 638 -48.01 21.43 -6.15
C GLU A 638 -46.57 21.97 -6.09
N LEU A 639 -46.22 22.60 -4.96
CA LEU A 639 -44.87 23.10 -4.67
C LEU A 639 -43.99 21.94 -4.20
N VAL A 640 -42.96 21.63 -4.98
CA VAL A 640 -42.00 20.57 -4.69
C VAL A 640 -40.58 21.12 -4.69
N CYS A 641 -39.70 20.49 -3.92
CA CYS A 641 -38.28 20.80 -3.86
C CYS A 641 -37.47 19.78 -4.66
N VAL A 642 -36.58 20.30 -5.50
CA VAL A 642 -35.66 19.52 -6.32
C VAL A 642 -34.22 20.05 -6.18
N PRO A 643 -33.18 19.22 -6.36
CA PRO A 643 -31.80 19.71 -6.34
C PRO A 643 -31.57 20.81 -7.38
N ASN A 644 -30.93 21.92 -6.98
CA ASN A 644 -30.51 22.97 -7.90
C ASN A 644 -29.11 22.66 -8.43
N VAL A 645 -29.03 21.85 -9.49
CA VAL A 645 -27.76 21.33 -9.99
C VAL A 645 -26.80 22.44 -10.41
N GLU A 646 -27.27 23.46 -11.13
CA GLU A 646 -26.43 24.58 -11.57
C GLU A 646 -25.78 25.30 -10.39
N ALA A 647 -26.56 25.63 -9.35
CA ALA A 647 -26.03 26.26 -8.16
C ALA A 647 -25.07 25.34 -7.38
N ILE A 648 -25.34 24.04 -7.32
CA ILE A 648 -24.43 23.09 -6.65
C ILE A 648 -23.08 23.02 -7.40
N LEU A 649 -23.10 23.02 -8.73
CA LEU A 649 -21.87 23.02 -9.54
C LEU A 649 -21.07 24.32 -9.36
N GLU A 650 -21.75 25.46 -9.27
CA GLU A 650 -21.12 26.75 -8.93
C GLU A 650 -20.54 26.71 -7.51
N ASP A 651 -21.27 26.18 -6.53
CA ASP A 651 -20.78 26.01 -5.15
C ASP A 651 -19.53 25.13 -5.09
N PHE A 652 -19.42 24.10 -5.94
CA PHE A 652 -18.19 23.31 -6.03
C PHE A 652 -17.00 24.16 -6.47
N GLU A 653 -17.18 25.07 -7.43
CA GLU A 653 -16.13 26.00 -7.87
C GLU A 653 -15.79 27.03 -6.80
N VAL A 654 -16.80 27.63 -6.16
CA VAL A 654 -16.64 28.66 -5.13
C VAL A 654 -15.94 28.13 -3.89
N LEU A 655 -16.39 26.99 -3.35
CA LEU A 655 -15.74 26.33 -2.20
C LEU A 655 -14.29 25.93 -2.52
N GLY A 656 -14.02 25.65 -3.78
CA GLY A 656 -12.73 25.19 -4.27
C GLY A 656 -11.81 26.29 -4.78
N GLU A 657 -12.11 27.57 -4.55
CA GLU A 657 -11.36 28.69 -5.16
C GLU A 657 -9.83 28.54 -4.99
N GLY A 658 -9.08 28.66 -6.09
CA GLY A 658 -7.63 28.47 -6.13
C GLY A 658 -7.14 27.01 -6.16
N LEU A 659 -7.94 26.06 -5.67
CA LEU A 659 -7.70 24.62 -5.72
C LEU A 659 -8.33 23.95 -6.94
N VAL A 660 -9.58 24.29 -7.26
CA VAL A 660 -10.34 23.75 -8.39
C VAL A 660 -9.95 24.48 -9.66
N LYS A 661 -9.65 23.72 -10.71
CA LYS A 661 -9.31 24.22 -12.03
C LYS A 661 -10.55 24.38 -12.91
N ARG A 662 -11.49 23.43 -12.85
CA ARG A 662 -12.78 23.44 -13.53
C ARG A 662 -13.69 22.33 -13.01
N VAL A 663 -15.00 22.50 -13.15
CA VAL A 663 -15.99 21.44 -12.93
C VAL A 663 -16.58 20.99 -14.28
N GLU A 664 -16.54 19.70 -14.56
CA GLU A 664 -17.04 19.08 -15.80
C GLU A 664 -18.27 18.22 -15.51
N ALA A 665 -19.45 18.67 -15.91
CA ALA A 665 -20.66 17.84 -15.91
C ALA A 665 -20.64 16.91 -17.14
N ARG A 666 -20.72 15.59 -16.92
CA ARG A 666 -20.60 14.57 -17.99
C ARG A 666 -21.92 14.06 -18.53
N THR A 667 -23.00 14.29 -17.80
CA THR A 667 -24.32 13.77 -18.10
C THR A 667 -25.32 14.91 -17.98
N GLU A 668 -26.29 14.95 -18.88
CA GLU A 668 -27.44 15.88 -18.82
C GLU A 668 -28.69 15.17 -18.28
N LYS A 669 -28.54 13.92 -17.80
CA LYS A 669 -29.60 13.05 -17.26
C LYS A 669 -30.27 13.60 -15.98
N TRP A 670 -29.91 14.82 -15.58
CA TRP A 670 -30.42 15.55 -14.41
C TRP A 670 -31.62 16.42 -14.70
N THR A 671 -32.10 16.44 -15.96
CA THR A 671 -33.34 17.13 -16.32
C THR A 671 -34.51 16.41 -15.65
N ILE A 672 -35.14 17.11 -14.70
CA ILE A 672 -36.32 16.68 -13.94
C ILE A 672 -37.59 16.94 -14.74
#